data_AF-A0A4J2FGU0-F1
#
_entry.id   AF-A0A4J2FGU0-F1
#
_cell.length_a   1.000
_cell.length_b   1.000
_cell.length_c   1.000
_cell.angle_alpha   90.00
_cell.angle_beta   90.00
_cell.angle_gamma   90.00
#
_symmetry.space_group_name_H-M   'P 1'
#
loop_
_entity.id
_entity.type
_entity.pdbx_description
1 polymer ?
#
loop_
_entity_poly.entity_id
_entity_poly.type
_entity_poly.pdbx_seq_one_letter_code
_entity_poly.pdbx_strand_id
1 'polypeptide(L)'
;MNNDEWVYQYPIGKFVERQGWKIHISSEYNSSHELLQDVAKICHEMRIPFKHLSTEDKFIMRNGKLVSRGFSGKFITCYPNQNELESVLQRLESALKQYNGPYILSDKRWDEAPIYLRYGVFRPSRDDEKKVAIDELIVGDEVVKDERLPVFKIPKGIVPPDFLNKWLDKKDKKQGDFPFIIDNAIRFSNSGGIYNARLKEDGKKIILKEARPYTGLGFDGTYSSEKLASECKALKILNEWSETPKIYWHGKIWEHTFLGIEHMKGVPLNRWVTNNFPLYEVVDKTKDYLLRVSKIVEKLIDLTNKFHSENVYHQDLHLGNILVKDEDEISIIDWEQAVFSNDEKVVHKVAAPGFRAWRETLPSEIDWYGIRQIAHYLYMPLVTTSDLTYNYVSQTRIEGKKLFESLGYTREHIDYVESLLSYLDSKCPQIENISRKKVLKPMHEIRTIESEQDIQDFIIKLLRGFTLTYGQWRKEFQSRFFPVHYYGLNFNQGIAFSDLAILWSYQQLAKKVKNFKFDDYYEIRTQVINEAVNNFKKSSLSGLFDGKIGTIWLIYEFGEIDRAVELFTTHFIEIFENSQNKNLYSGQAGILLVGLYFLSKGEIDNKLGEEILIRLREYTLNYIENPETFCKVGASDVQSNDPYENFGGLLYGHAGVAWLFGEAYKLTGESIYKNGLELAVDKELVAYKVDSNNSLQYSQGHRLLPYLATGSAGLLLLINRNKEILSSKYLKYLTSLERATDVVFCVLPGLFNGFCGLEVANNIYSDIDDNFSGQKKLIEQLYRYLCVIEEGFVIAGDNGLKITTDIASGFAGVAIGLVSIMDNKLTILPQI
;
A
#
# COMPACT_ATOMS: atom_id res chain seq x y z
N MET A 1 18.25 -10.70 -12.26
CA MET A 1 18.98 -9.42 -12.42
C MET A 1 19.42 -8.95 -11.04
N ASN A 2 20.69 -8.58 -10.86
CA ASN A 2 21.18 -8.08 -9.56
C ASN A 2 20.49 -6.74 -9.26
N ASN A 3 19.79 -6.64 -8.13
CA ASN A 3 18.96 -5.48 -7.77
C ASN A 3 19.75 -4.36 -7.07
N ASP A 4 21.08 -4.39 -7.21
CA ASP A 4 21.99 -3.43 -6.59
C ASP A 4 21.82 -2.05 -7.23
N GLU A 5 21.79 -1.02 -6.38
CA GLU A 5 21.57 0.36 -6.82
C GLU A 5 22.78 0.94 -7.57
N TRP A 6 23.99 0.49 -7.23
CA TRP A 6 25.23 1.07 -7.71
C TRP A 6 26.06 0.04 -8.46
N VAL A 7 26.61 0.44 -9.61
CA VAL A 7 27.69 -0.28 -10.29
C VAL A 7 29.00 0.36 -9.86
N TYR A 8 29.93 -0.47 -9.41
CA TYR A 8 31.25 -0.04 -8.94
C TYR A 8 32.34 -0.43 -9.94
N GLN A 9 33.25 0.50 -10.24
CA GLN A 9 34.41 0.30 -11.10
C GLN A 9 35.68 0.58 -10.30
N TYR A 10 36.45 -0.49 -10.04
CA TYR A 10 37.70 -0.43 -9.27
C TYR A 10 38.88 -0.90 -10.13
N PRO A 11 39.85 -0.02 -10.42
CA PRO A 11 41.06 -0.44 -11.13
C PRO A 11 41.86 -1.46 -10.30
N ILE A 12 42.25 -2.57 -10.93
CA ILE A 12 43.02 -3.64 -10.26
C ILE A 12 44.33 -3.08 -9.72
N GLY A 13 44.65 -3.39 -8.46
CA GLY A 13 45.88 -2.99 -7.79
C GLY A 13 45.95 -1.51 -7.40
N LYS A 14 44.90 -0.71 -7.59
CA LYS A 14 44.86 0.70 -7.16
C LYS A 14 44.68 0.78 -5.64
N PHE A 15 45.57 1.53 -4.98
CA PHE A 15 45.36 1.94 -3.59
C PHE A 15 44.33 3.08 -3.53
N VAL A 16 43.34 2.94 -2.64
CA VAL A 16 42.27 3.91 -2.41
C VAL A 16 42.25 4.26 -0.94
N GLU A 17 42.33 5.55 -0.62
CA GLU A 17 42.20 6.06 0.75
C GLU A 17 40.84 5.68 1.34
N ARG A 18 40.76 5.52 2.68
CA ARG A 18 39.48 5.22 3.34
C ARG A 18 38.50 6.39 3.26
N GLN A 19 39.00 7.62 3.26
CA GLN A 19 38.22 8.85 3.26
C GLN A 19 38.97 9.95 2.52
N GLY A 20 38.24 10.92 1.99
CA GLY A 20 38.83 12.02 1.24
C GLY A 20 37.76 12.91 0.60
N TRP A 21 38.19 13.78 -0.31
CA TRP A 21 37.28 14.57 -1.14
C TRP A 21 36.70 13.71 -2.26
N LYS A 22 35.41 13.40 -2.15
CA LYS A 22 34.65 12.73 -3.21
C LYS A 22 34.23 13.75 -4.25
N ILE A 23 34.24 13.32 -5.50
CA ILE A 23 33.67 14.06 -6.62
C ILE A 23 32.30 13.45 -6.90
N HIS A 24 31.23 14.19 -6.67
CA HIS A 24 29.89 13.82 -7.10
C HIS A 24 29.55 14.57 -8.38
N ILE A 25 28.99 13.85 -9.35
CA ILE A 25 28.59 14.42 -10.63
C ILE A 25 27.09 14.23 -10.78
N SER A 26 26.40 15.31 -11.10
CA SER A 26 24.97 15.30 -11.43
C SER A 26 24.78 15.35 -12.95
N SER A 27 23.60 14.98 -13.43
CA SER A 27 23.27 15.07 -14.85
C SER A 27 21.78 15.32 -15.04
N GLU A 28 21.41 15.94 -16.15
CA GLU A 28 20.07 15.82 -16.71
C GLU A 28 19.91 14.48 -17.43
N TYR A 29 18.69 13.95 -17.42
CA TYR A 29 18.29 12.67 -17.99
C TYR A 29 18.72 12.48 -19.45
N ASN A 30 18.46 13.46 -20.32
CA ASN A 30 18.71 13.31 -21.75
C ASN A 30 20.19 13.18 -22.11
N SER A 31 21.08 13.74 -21.29
CA SER A 31 22.53 13.68 -21.50
C SER A 31 23.25 12.68 -20.57
N SER A 32 22.51 11.91 -19.76
CA SER A 32 23.13 11.10 -18.70
C SER A 32 24.00 9.98 -19.24
N HIS A 33 23.68 9.46 -20.43
CA HIS A 33 24.45 8.40 -21.07
C HIS A 33 25.79 8.91 -21.59
N GLU A 34 25.78 10.00 -22.35
CA GLU A 34 26.98 10.66 -22.88
C GLU A 34 27.87 11.14 -21.74
N LEU A 35 27.29 11.79 -20.71
CA LEU A 35 28.03 12.22 -19.53
C LEU A 35 28.71 11.03 -18.83
N LEU A 36 28.00 9.90 -18.66
CA LEU A 36 28.60 8.71 -18.04
C LEU A 36 29.77 8.17 -18.86
N GLN A 37 29.66 8.17 -20.20
CA GLN A 37 30.75 7.72 -21.08
C GLN A 37 31.99 8.62 -20.94
N ASP A 38 31.81 9.93 -20.92
CA ASP A 38 32.91 10.89 -20.75
C ASP A 38 33.59 10.73 -19.39
N VAL A 39 32.80 10.63 -18.31
CA VAL A 39 33.33 10.40 -16.96
C VAL A 39 34.06 9.07 -16.86
N ALA A 40 33.47 7.99 -17.39
CA ALA A 40 34.07 6.67 -17.36
C ALA A 40 35.40 6.63 -18.13
N LYS A 41 35.46 7.26 -19.31
CA LYS A 41 36.69 7.37 -20.10
C LYS A 41 37.80 8.07 -19.32
N ILE A 42 37.50 9.21 -18.71
CA ILE A 42 38.48 9.97 -17.90
C ILE A 42 38.91 9.14 -16.68
N CYS A 43 37.96 8.54 -15.96
CA CYS A 43 38.26 7.72 -14.79
C CYS A 43 39.10 6.48 -15.15
N HIS A 44 38.87 5.85 -16.31
CA HIS A 44 39.67 4.72 -16.78
C HIS A 44 41.09 5.16 -17.17
N GLU A 45 41.24 6.24 -17.95
CA GLU A 45 42.53 6.79 -18.35
C GLU A 45 43.39 7.18 -17.13
N MET A 46 42.77 7.80 -16.12
CA MET A 46 43.44 8.28 -14.91
C MET A 46 43.45 7.26 -13.76
N ARG A 47 42.87 6.06 -13.98
CA ARG A 47 42.73 4.99 -12.97
C ARG A 47 42.07 5.47 -11.66
N ILE A 48 41.00 6.23 -11.78
CA ILE A 48 40.19 6.72 -10.66
C ILE A 48 39.04 5.74 -10.40
N PRO A 49 38.91 5.20 -9.17
CA PRO A 49 37.74 4.42 -8.80
C PRO A 49 36.47 5.27 -8.83
N PHE A 50 35.38 4.72 -9.33
CA PHE A 50 34.09 5.41 -9.34
C PHE A 50 32.92 4.44 -9.26
N LYS A 51 31.74 4.98 -8.98
CA LYS A 51 30.47 4.27 -9.07
C LYS A 51 29.41 5.12 -9.74
N HIS A 52 28.42 4.47 -10.34
CA HIS A 52 27.27 5.14 -10.94
C HIS A 52 25.98 4.35 -10.67
N LEU A 53 24.83 5.00 -10.85
CA LEU A 53 23.53 4.33 -10.73
C LEU A 53 23.39 3.22 -11.77
N SER A 54 22.82 2.09 -11.37
CA SER A 54 22.81 0.86 -12.17
C SER A 54 21.78 0.84 -13.31
N THR A 55 20.68 1.60 -13.18
CA THR A 55 19.60 1.66 -14.18
C THR A 55 18.99 3.06 -14.27
N GLU A 56 18.30 3.34 -15.38
CA GLU A 56 17.51 4.57 -15.57
C GLU A 56 16.45 4.74 -14.47
N ASP A 57 15.78 3.66 -14.07
CA ASP A 57 14.80 3.70 -12.96
C ASP A 57 15.45 4.21 -11.67
N LYS A 58 16.66 3.74 -11.32
CA LYS A 58 17.38 4.24 -10.15
C LYS A 58 17.77 5.71 -10.32
N PHE A 59 18.11 6.14 -11.53
CA PHE A 59 18.39 7.55 -11.85
C PHE A 59 17.17 8.44 -11.65
N ILE A 60 16.02 8.07 -12.21
CA ILE A 60 14.74 8.78 -12.06
C ILE A 60 14.36 8.81 -10.57
N MET A 61 14.41 7.66 -9.90
CA MET A 61 14.13 7.56 -8.48
C MET A 61 15.05 8.45 -7.64
N ARG A 62 16.34 8.60 -7.98
CA ARG A 62 17.29 9.46 -7.24
C ARG A 62 17.06 10.97 -7.46
N ASN A 63 16.41 11.34 -8.56
CA ASN A 63 16.07 12.71 -8.91
C ASN A 63 14.59 13.06 -8.67
N GLY A 64 13.78 12.11 -8.20
CA GLY A 64 12.35 12.28 -7.94
C GLY A 64 12.02 13.30 -6.84
N LYS A 65 10.76 13.74 -6.81
CA LYS A 65 10.22 14.79 -5.90
C LYS A 65 10.39 14.43 -4.42
N LEU A 66 10.20 13.15 -4.06
CA LEU A 66 10.18 12.67 -2.66
C LEU A 66 11.54 12.22 -2.11
N VAL A 67 12.62 12.28 -2.89
CA VAL A 67 13.94 11.85 -2.44
C VAL A 67 14.45 12.77 -1.32
N SER A 68 15.13 12.19 -0.34
CA SER A 68 15.84 12.98 0.67
C SER A 68 16.86 13.92 0.02
N ARG A 69 16.77 15.21 0.36
CA ARG A 69 17.57 16.30 -0.21
C ARG A 69 19.09 16.11 -0.05
N GLY A 70 19.54 15.34 0.94
CA GLY A 70 20.97 15.04 1.14
C GLY A 70 21.56 14.02 0.15
N PHE A 71 20.69 13.34 -0.61
CA PHE A 71 21.09 12.29 -1.56
C PHE A 71 20.77 12.63 -3.01
N SER A 72 19.84 13.55 -3.26
CA SER A 72 19.37 13.82 -4.61
C SER A 72 20.44 14.45 -5.51
N GLY A 73 20.33 14.18 -6.81
CA GLY A 73 21.25 14.69 -7.85
C GLY A 73 22.53 13.88 -8.02
N LYS A 74 22.87 12.98 -7.10
CA LYS A 74 24.08 12.16 -7.17
C LYS A 74 23.92 11.03 -8.17
N PHE A 75 24.48 11.20 -9.37
CA PHE A 75 24.48 10.19 -10.41
C PHE A 75 25.78 9.37 -10.41
N ILE A 76 26.93 10.04 -10.42
CA ILE A 76 28.26 9.40 -10.40
C ILE A 76 29.02 9.88 -9.17
N THR A 77 29.81 9.00 -8.57
CA THR A 77 30.75 9.37 -7.49
C THR A 77 32.13 8.83 -7.82
N CYS A 78 33.12 9.71 -7.91
CA CYS A 78 34.52 9.36 -8.11
C CYS A 78 35.31 9.52 -6.81
N TYR A 79 36.31 8.66 -6.61
CA TYR A 79 37.10 8.53 -5.40
C TYR A 79 38.61 8.73 -5.69
N PRO A 80 39.04 9.94 -6.07
CA PRO A 80 40.46 10.22 -6.26
C PRO A 80 41.18 10.27 -4.91
N ASN A 81 42.45 9.86 -4.88
CA ASN A 81 43.31 10.18 -3.73
C ASN A 81 43.66 11.68 -3.77
N GLN A 82 44.09 12.25 -2.63
CA GLN A 82 44.33 13.69 -2.52
C GLN A 82 45.31 14.25 -3.58
N ASN A 83 46.35 13.49 -3.95
CA ASN A 83 47.35 13.89 -4.95
C ASN A 83 46.83 13.92 -6.40
N GLU A 84 45.71 13.26 -6.68
CA GLU A 84 45.10 13.16 -8.00
C GLU A 84 43.91 14.12 -8.17
N LEU A 85 43.38 14.65 -7.06
CA LEU A 85 42.14 15.41 -7.02
C LEU A 85 42.13 16.61 -7.96
N GLU A 86 43.18 17.45 -7.94
CA GLU A 86 43.23 18.67 -8.75
C GLU A 86 43.23 18.37 -10.26
N SER A 87 44.04 17.40 -10.70
CA SER A 87 44.14 17.05 -12.13
C SER A 87 42.87 16.40 -12.66
N VAL A 88 42.23 15.54 -11.86
CA VAL A 88 40.94 14.92 -12.20
C VAL A 88 39.86 15.99 -12.30
N LEU A 89 39.81 16.95 -11.38
CA LEU A 89 38.82 18.04 -11.43
C LEU A 89 38.97 18.89 -12.68
N GLN A 90 40.19 19.28 -13.05
CA GLN A 90 40.43 20.06 -14.26
C GLN A 90 40.02 19.31 -15.53
N ARG A 91 40.31 18.00 -15.60
CA ARG A 91 39.96 17.17 -16.76
C ARG A 91 38.45 16.97 -16.88
N LEU A 92 37.79 16.71 -15.76
CA LEU A 92 36.33 16.60 -15.71
C LEU A 92 35.66 17.95 -16.03
N GLU A 93 36.12 19.07 -15.48
CA GLU A 93 35.55 20.39 -15.75
C GLU A 93 35.56 20.71 -17.25
N SER A 94 36.70 20.51 -17.90
CA SER A 94 36.85 20.77 -19.34
C SER A 94 35.92 19.92 -20.19
N ALA A 95 35.74 18.64 -19.83
CA ALA A 95 34.90 17.71 -20.57
C ALA A 95 33.40 17.88 -20.27
N LEU A 96 33.04 18.33 -19.07
CA LEU A 96 31.66 18.27 -18.60
C LEU A 96 30.92 19.61 -18.59
N LYS A 97 31.58 20.74 -18.87
CA LYS A 97 30.98 22.09 -18.88
C LYS A 97 29.78 22.25 -19.83
N GLN A 98 29.62 21.37 -20.81
CA GLN A 98 28.49 21.38 -21.76
C GLN A 98 27.23 20.71 -21.21
N TYR A 99 27.34 19.96 -20.11
CA TYR A 99 26.23 19.24 -19.51
C TYR A 99 25.60 20.02 -18.37
N ASN A 100 24.32 19.76 -18.12
CA ASN A 100 23.60 20.32 -16.99
C ASN A 100 23.23 19.24 -15.98
N GLY A 101 22.79 19.65 -14.80
CA GLY A 101 22.27 18.76 -13.78
C GLY A 101 21.84 19.51 -12.52
N PRO A 102 21.12 18.84 -11.61
CA PRO A 102 20.62 19.47 -10.40
C PRO A 102 21.76 19.86 -9.45
N TYR A 103 21.61 21.00 -8.77
CA TYR A 103 22.54 21.37 -7.70
C TYR A 103 22.47 20.36 -6.54
N ILE A 104 23.60 19.74 -6.17
CA ILE A 104 23.66 18.80 -5.04
C ILE A 104 23.79 19.60 -3.73
N LEU A 105 22.72 19.65 -2.94
CA LEU A 105 22.64 20.54 -1.77
C LEU A 105 23.64 20.20 -0.65
N SER A 106 24.01 18.92 -0.51
CA SER A 106 24.97 18.47 0.51
C SER A 106 26.44 18.75 0.14
N ASP A 107 26.68 19.29 -1.05
CA ASP A 107 27.99 19.43 -1.67
C ASP A 107 28.15 20.86 -2.22
N LYS A 108 29.38 21.28 -2.52
CA LYS A 108 29.64 22.59 -3.16
C LYS A 108 30.07 22.38 -4.61
N ARG A 109 29.52 23.13 -5.56
CA ARG A 109 29.90 23.04 -6.99
C ARG A 109 31.35 23.50 -7.17
N TRP A 110 32.14 22.74 -7.93
CA TRP A 110 33.54 23.04 -8.22
C TRP A 110 33.68 24.34 -9.04
N ASP A 111 33.07 24.40 -10.22
CA ASP A 111 33.02 25.62 -11.04
C ASP A 111 31.74 25.70 -11.90
N GLU A 112 31.80 25.51 -13.22
CA GLU A 112 30.64 25.61 -14.12
C GLU A 112 29.99 24.26 -14.38
N ALA A 113 30.80 23.22 -14.61
CA ALA A 113 30.32 21.87 -14.87
C ALA A 113 29.55 21.31 -13.66
N PRO A 114 28.70 20.27 -13.84
CA PRO A 114 27.87 19.67 -12.79
C PRO A 114 28.68 18.77 -11.85
N ILE A 115 29.81 19.29 -11.35
CA ILE A 115 30.81 18.63 -10.50
C ILE A 115 30.73 19.24 -9.10
N TYR A 116 30.60 18.39 -8.09
CA TYR A 116 30.38 18.80 -6.71
C TYR A 116 31.33 18.05 -5.77
N LEU A 117 31.81 18.75 -4.75
CA LEU A 117 32.78 18.20 -3.80
C LEU A 117 32.23 18.10 -2.40
N ARG A 118 32.59 16.99 -1.75
CA ARG A 118 32.35 16.76 -0.33
C ARG A 118 33.41 15.82 0.25
N TYR A 119 33.86 16.12 1.46
CA TYR A 119 34.70 15.21 2.23
C TYR A 119 33.87 14.08 2.87
N GLY A 120 34.30 12.82 2.75
CA GLY A 120 33.57 11.68 3.32
C GLY A 120 34.25 10.32 3.15
N VAL A 121 33.59 9.26 3.63
CA VAL A 121 34.13 7.86 3.62
C VAL A 121 34.04 7.20 2.24
N PHE A 122 35.16 6.76 1.66
CA PHE A 122 35.23 6.08 0.36
C PHE A 122 34.90 4.59 0.46
N ARG A 123 35.43 3.90 1.48
CA ARG A 123 35.34 2.44 1.66
C ARG A 123 35.37 2.04 3.14
N PRO A 124 34.98 0.80 3.49
CA PRO A 124 35.21 0.22 4.81
C PRO A 124 36.71 0.18 5.19
N SER A 125 36.99 0.08 6.49
CA SER A 125 38.35 -0.13 7.00
C SER A 125 38.87 -1.51 6.57
N ARG A 126 40.10 -1.55 6.06
CA ARG A 126 40.83 -2.81 5.79
C ARG A 126 41.24 -3.47 7.11
N ASP A 127 41.75 -4.70 7.03
CA ASP A 127 42.14 -5.47 8.22
C ASP A 127 43.39 -4.93 8.91
N ASP A 128 44.24 -4.23 8.15
CA ASP A 128 45.44 -3.54 8.60
C ASP A 128 45.17 -2.09 9.10
N GLU A 129 43.91 -1.65 9.14
CA GLU A 129 43.50 -0.30 9.55
C GLU A 129 42.67 -0.30 10.84
N LYS A 130 42.61 0.85 11.52
CA LYS A 130 41.68 1.07 12.64
C LYS A 130 40.24 0.79 12.18
N LYS A 131 39.58 -0.17 12.84
CA LYS A 131 38.18 -0.52 12.55
C LYS A 131 37.26 0.56 13.11
N VAL A 132 36.49 1.18 12.21
CA VAL A 132 35.50 2.23 12.49
C VAL A 132 34.28 1.99 11.60
N ALA A 133 33.11 2.49 12.00
CA ALA A 133 31.88 2.28 11.24
C ALA A 133 31.94 2.96 9.86
N ILE A 134 31.10 2.49 8.93
CA ILE A 134 31.12 2.96 7.52
C ILE A 134 30.62 4.41 7.36
N ASP A 135 29.96 4.95 8.38
CA ASP A 135 29.48 6.33 8.48
C ASP A 135 30.33 7.17 9.44
N GLU A 136 31.57 6.76 9.72
CA GLU A 136 32.52 7.47 10.58
C GLU A 136 33.81 7.87 9.84
N LEU A 137 34.30 9.07 10.15
CA LEU A 137 35.56 9.66 9.69
C LEU A 137 36.61 9.61 10.80
N ILE A 138 37.86 9.44 10.40
CA ILE A 138 39.03 9.53 11.28
C ILE A 138 39.63 10.93 11.12
N VAL A 139 39.65 11.73 12.18
CA VAL A 139 40.20 13.10 12.17
C VAL A 139 41.27 13.20 13.26
N GLY A 140 42.54 13.15 12.86
CA GLY A 140 43.62 12.92 13.81
C GLY A 140 43.41 11.57 14.53
N ASP A 141 43.35 11.59 15.85
CA ASP A 141 43.09 10.39 16.68
C ASP A 141 41.59 10.15 16.96
N GLU A 142 40.73 11.12 16.64
CA GLU A 142 39.29 11.08 16.92
C GLU A 142 38.49 10.39 15.81
N VAL A 143 37.32 9.87 16.20
CA VAL A 143 36.33 9.29 15.30
C VAL A 143 35.08 10.17 15.34
N VAL A 144 34.69 10.71 14.20
CA VAL A 144 33.55 11.64 14.08
C VAL A 144 32.56 11.14 13.04
N LYS A 145 31.26 11.42 13.23
CA LYS A 145 30.22 10.97 12.30
C LYS A 145 30.24 11.73 10.97
N ASP A 146 30.07 11.02 9.86
CA ASP A 146 29.90 11.60 8.52
C ASP A 146 28.44 12.08 8.32
N GLU A 147 28.12 13.27 8.85
CA GLU A 147 26.77 13.83 8.78
C GLU A 147 26.31 14.13 7.34
N ARG A 148 25.15 13.60 6.94
CA ARG A 148 24.58 13.79 5.58
C ARG A 148 23.45 14.81 5.59
N LEU A 149 23.80 16.07 5.84
CA LEU A 149 22.85 17.19 5.80
C LEU A 149 22.72 17.77 4.38
N PRO A 150 21.57 18.38 4.01
CA PRO A 150 21.38 19.03 2.71
C PRO A 150 22.01 20.44 2.69
N VAL A 151 23.23 20.55 3.24
CA VAL A 151 24.05 21.76 3.25
C VAL A 151 25.51 21.33 3.19
N PHE A 152 26.33 22.01 2.40
CA PHE A 152 27.76 21.78 2.37
C PHE A 152 28.40 22.13 3.71
N LYS A 153 29.14 21.18 4.28
CA LYS A 153 29.96 21.37 5.48
C LYS A 153 31.26 20.59 5.33
N ILE A 154 32.33 21.19 5.84
CA ILE A 154 33.61 20.51 6.04
C ILE A 154 33.60 19.96 7.47
N PRO A 155 33.83 18.66 7.68
CA PRO A 155 33.94 18.10 9.02
C PRO A 155 35.00 18.83 9.85
N LYS A 156 34.69 19.10 11.11
CA LYS A 156 35.59 19.82 12.03
C LYS A 156 36.94 19.09 12.11
N GLY A 157 38.04 19.81 11.95
CA GLY A 157 39.41 19.28 12.02
C GLY A 157 39.97 18.76 10.69
N ILE A 158 39.17 18.71 9.62
CA ILE A 158 39.68 18.46 8.27
C ILE A 158 40.25 19.76 7.70
N VAL A 159 41.50 19.70 7.23
CA VAL A 159 42.18 20.80 6.54
C VAL A 159 42.12 20.56 5.03
N PRO A 160 41.44 21.43 4.25
CA PRO A 160 41.42 21.32 2.79
C PRO A 160 42.81 21.55 2.17
N PRO A 161 43.17 20.85 1.08
CA PRO A 161 44.35 21.18 0.28
C PRO A 161 44.35 22.64 -0.20
N ASP A 162 45.53 23.25 -0.34
CA ASP A 162 45.67 24.69 -0.63
C ASP A 162 44.88 25.17 -1.87
N PHE A 163 44.84 24.35 -2.93
CA PHE A 163 44.11 24.71 -4.15
C PHE A 163 42.58 24.79 -3.93
N LEU A 164 42.03 24.06 -2.95
CA LEU A 164 40.62 24.14 -2.58
C LEU A 164 40.30 25.39 -1.74
N ASN A 165 41.25 25.98 -1.02
CA ASN A 165 40.98 27.17 -0.20
C ASN A 165 40.44 28.33 -1.04
N LYS A 166 41.02 28.57 -2.23
CA LYS A 166 40.51 29.58 -3.18
C LYS A 166 39.08 29.32 -3.64
N TRP A 167 38.75 28.05 -3.86
CA TRP A 167 37.41 27.61 -4.24
C TRP A 167 36.41 27.74 -3.08
N LEU A 168 36.83 27.48 -1.85
CA LEU A 168 36.00 27.64 -0.66
C LEU A 168 35.67 29.11 -0.38
N ASP A 169 36.62 30.02 -0.62
CA ASP A 169 36.45 31.46 -0.43
C ASP A 169 35.60 32.14 -1.51
N LYS A 170 35.37 31.48 -2.67
CA LYS A 170 34.37 31.95 -3.65
C LYS A 170 33.00 31.99 -2.95
N LYS A 171 32.54 33.21 -2.63
CA LYS A 171 31.17 33.47 -2.17
C LYS A 171 30.22 33.15 -3.32
N ASP A 172 29.17 32.38 -3.04
CA ASP A 172 28.07 32.21 -3.98
C ASP A 172 27.53 33.58 -4.38
N LYS A 173 27.19 33.77 -5.67
CA LYS A 173 26.59 35.02 -6.16
C LYS A 173 25.46 35.42 -5.20
N LYS A 174 25.51 36.65 -4.66
CA LYS A 174 24.49 37.17 -3.73
C LYS A 174 23.10 36.77 -4.25
N GLN A 175 22.33 36.04 -3.45
CA GLN A 175 20.90 35.86 -3.71
C GLN A 175 20.33 37.27 -3.93
N GLY A 176 19.69 37.51 -5.07
CA GLY A 176 19.05 38.78 -5.35
C GLY A 176 18.06 39.12 -4.24
N ASP A 177 17.74 40.40 -4.05
CA ASP A 177 16.73 40.75 -3.04
C ASP A 177 15.40 40.10 -3.44
N PHE A 178 14.85 39.27 -2.55
CA PHE A 178 13.60 38.58 -2.83
C PHE A 178 12.47 39.62 -2.88
N PRO A 179 11.59 39.62 -3.91
CA PRO A 179 10.47 40.56 -4.00
C PRO A 179 9.32 40.21 -3.06
N PHE A 180 9.51 39.20 -2.21
CA PHE A 180 8.53 38.70 -1.26
C PHE A 180 9.17 38.40 0.10
N ILE A 181 8.32 38.30 1.12
CA ILE A 181 8.66 37.88 2.48
C ILE A 181 8.01 36.52 2.70
N ILE A 182 8.80 35.49 2.99
CA ILE A 182 8.31 34.15 3.32
C ILE A 182 7.87 34.14 4.79
N ASP A 183 6.61 33.81 5.05
CA ASP A 183 6.07 33.69 6.40
C ASP A 183 6.38 32.33 7.01
N ASN A 184 6.08 31.27 6.26
CA ASN A 184 6.33 29.89 6.64
C ASN A 184 6.27 28.98 5.41
N ALA A 185 6.92 27.82 5.51
CA ALA A 185 6.80 26.77 4.50
C ALA A 185 5.58 25.90 4.78
N ILE A 186 4.79 25.64 3.74
CA ILE A 186 3.66 24.69 3.76
C ILE A 186 4.20 23.28 3.55
N ARG A 187 5.09 23.11 2.55
CA ARG A 187 5.67 21.81 2.19
C ARG A 187 7.04 21.98 1.56
N PHE A 188 7.96 21.08 1.90
CA PHE A 188 9.24 20.94 1.21
C PHE A 188 9.34 19.59 0.51
N SER A 189 10.02 19.59 -0.63
CA SER A 189 10.40 18.38 -1.35
C SER A 189 11.79 18.55 -1.94
N ASN A 190 12.30 17.53 -2.63
CA ASN A 190 13.51 17.70 -3.41
C ASN A 190 13.33 18.73 -4.54
N SER A 191 12.11 18.87 -5.07
CA SER A 191 11.83 19.78 -6.17
C SER A 191 11.84 21.26 -5.81
N GLY A 192 11.89 21.61 -4.52
CA GLY A 192 11.65 22.96 -4.02
C GLY A 192 10.56 22.96 -2.95
N GLY A 193 10.10 24.16 -2.58
CA GLY A 193 9.08 24.36 -1.54
C GLY A 193 7.82 25.09 -2.02
N ILE A 194 6.76 24.94 -1.21
CA ILE A 194 5.53 25.74 -1.28
C ILE A 194 5.46 26.54 0.01
N TYR A 195 5.22 27.84 -0.09
CA TYR A 195 5.30 28.77 1.03
C TYR A 195 4.07 29.68 1.11
N ASN A 196 3.67 30.01 2.33
CA ASN A 196 2.90 31.22 2.59
C ASN A 196 3.86 32.41 2.53
N ALA A 197 3.55 33.40 1.70
CA ALA A 197 4.38 34.58 1.54
C ALA A 197 3.55 35.85 1.32
N ARG A 198 4.23 37.00 1.36
CA ARG A 198 3.66 38.30 0.96
C ARG A 198 4.57 39.01 -0.02
N LEU A 199 4.00 39.72 -1.00
CA LEU A 199 4.78 40.64 -1.84
C LEU A 199 5.30 41.81 -0.98
N LYS A 200 6.53 42.25 -1.24
CA LYS A 200 7.12 43.40 -0.52
C LYS A 200 6.51 44.73 -0.91
N GLU A 201 6.03 44.85 -2.15
CA GLU A 201 5.52 46.10 -2.71
C GLU A 201 4.20 46.55 -2.04
N ASP A 202 3.23 45.64 -1.91
CA ASP A 202 1.86 45.95 -1.45
C ASP A 202 1.39 45.09 -0.25
N GLY A 203 2.23 44.17 0.25
CA GLY A 203 1.89 43.26 1.35
C GLY A 203 0.88 42.17 0.99
N LYS A 204 0.53 42.00 -0.29
CA LYS A 204 -0.47 41.02 -0.73
C LYS A 204 -0.03 39.59 -0.41
N LYS A 205 -0.93 38.81 0.19
CA LYS A 205 -0.69 37.39 0.53
C LYS A 205 -0.71 36.53 -0.73
N ILE A 206 0.27 35.64 -0.85
CA ILE A 206 0.45 34.76 -2.01
C ILE A 206 0.81 33.34 -1.53
N ILE A 207 0.49 32.36 -2.38
CA ILE A 207 1.17 31.06 -2.36
C ILE A 207 2.38 31.17 -3.27
N LEU A 208 3.57 30.99 -2.71
CA LEU A 208 4.81 30.99 -3.45
C LEU A 208 5.26 29.55 -3.68
N LYS A 209 5.39 29.16 -4.95
CA LYS A 209 5.94 27.87 -5.38
C LYS A 209 7.38 28.06 -5.88
N GLU A 210 8.27 27.17 -5.49
CA GLU A 210 9.68 27.12 -5.91
C GLU A 210 9.95 25.81 -6.66
N ALA A 211 10.65 25.90 -7.79
CA ALA A 211 11.14 24.77 -8.55
C ALA A 211 12.67 24.82 -8.73
N ARG A 212 13.33 23.74 -8.35
CA ARG A 212 14.77 23.51 -8.54
C ARG A 212 15.01 22.89 -9.92
N PRO A 213 15.92 23.44 -10.74
CA PRO A 213 16.18 22.92 -12.08
C PRO A 213 16.69 21.47 -12.00
N TYR A 214 16.28 20.65 -12.98
CA TYR A 214 16.70 19.25 -13.13
C TYR A 214 16.36 18.33 -11.94
N THR A 215 15.39 18.72 -11.09
CA THR A 215 14.90 17.91 -9.97
C THR A 215 13.41 17.62 -10.13
N GLY A 216 12.89 16.67 -9.35
CA GLY A 216 11.50 16.25 -9.46
C GLY A 216 11.21 15.45 -10.72
N LEU A 217 12.25 14.81 -11.28
CA LEU A 217 12.15 14.02 -12.51
C LEU A 217 11.09 12.94 -12.33
N GLY A 218 10.03 13.02 -13.13
CA GLY A 218 9.04 11.96 -13.21
C GLY A 218 9.47 10.86 -14.17
N PHE A 219 8.78 9.71 -14.11
CA PHE A 219 8.91 8.65 -15.12
C PHE A 219 8.39 9.06 -16.51
N ASP A 220 7.78 10.24 -16.60
CA ASP A 220 7.42 10.90 -17.84
C ASP A 220 8.56 11.69 -18.49
N GLY A 221 9.69 11.86 -17.79
CA GLY A 221 10.84 12.62 -18.25
C GLY A 221 10.79 14.11 -17.89
N THR A 222 9.75 14.59 -17.21
CA THR A 222 9.56 16.02 -16.93
C THR A 222 10.18 16.44 -15.59
N TYR A 223 10.82 17.60 -15.56
CA TYR A 223 11.32 18.20 -14.33
C TYR A 223 10.31 19.13 -13.66
N SER A 224 10.49 19.35 -12.37
CA SER A 224 9.66 20.29 -11.59
C SER A 224 9.67 21.73 -12.13
N SER A 225 10.77 22.17 -12.74
CA SER A 225 10.82 23.49 -13.40
C SER A 225 9.94 23.59 -14.63
N GLU A 226 9.79 22.49 -15.38
CA GLU A 226 8.88 22.42 -16.53
C GLU A 226 7.42 22.37 -16.07
N LYS A 227 7.14 21.64 -14.99
CA LYS A 227 5.82 21.60 -14.36
C LYS A 227 5.39 22.99 -13.87
N LEU A 228 6.28 23.71 -13.18
CA LEU A 228 6.02 25.08 -12.75
C LEU A 228 5.84 26.04 -13.94
N ALA A 229 6.57 25.82 -15.03
CA ALA A 229 6.39 26.59 -16.27
C ALA A 229 5.03 26.30 -16.93
N SER A 230 4.58 25.03 -16.90
CA SER A 230 3.26 24.64 -17.39
C SER A 230 2.15 25.32 -16.59
N GLU A 231 2.23 25.29 -15.25
CA GLU A 231 1.28 26.00 -14.38
C GLU A 231 1.24 27.50 -14.67
N CYS A 232 2.40 28.15 -14.80
CA CYS A 232 2.49 29.56 -15.16
C CYS A 232 1.84 29.84 -16.54
N LYS A 233 2.01 28.96 -17.52
CA LYS A 233 1.39 29.10 -18.85
C LYS A 233 -0.13 28.92 -18.79
N ALA A 234 -0.63 27.90 -18.09
CA ALA A 234 -2.05 27.66 -17.91
C ALA A 234 -2.75 28.84 -17.23
N LEU A 235 -2.20 29.33 -16.11
CA LEU A 235 -2.79 30.46 -15.37
C LEU A 235 -2.71 31.79 -16.13
N LYS A 236 -1.75 31.97 -17.05
CA LYS A 236 -1.74 33.13 -17.97
C LYS A 236 -2.88 33.08 -18.97
N ILE A 237 -3.17 31.91 -19.54
CA ILE A 237 -4.29 31.72 -20.49
C ILE A 237 -5.62 31.90 -19.74
N LEU A 238 -5.70 31.37 -18.52
CA LEU A 238 -6.93 31.33 -17.73
C LEU A 238 -7.14 32.56 -16.81
N ASN A 239 -6.39 33.64 -17.00
CA ASN A 239 -6.34 34.78 -16.07
C ASN A 239 -7.71 35.48 -15.81
N GLU A 240 -8.64 35.40 -16.78
CA GLU A 240 -9.97 36.02 -16.66
C GLU A 240 -10.96 35.19 -15.82
N TRP A 241 -10.62 33.95 -15.45
CA TRP A 241 -11.50 33.06 -14.71
C TRP A 241 -11.24 33.12 -13.20
N SER A 242 -12.22 33.61 -12.45
CA SER A 242 -12.18 33.76 -10.98
C SER A 242 -11.98 32.44 -10.21
N GLU A 243 -12.28 31.32 -10.85
CA GLU A 243 -12.16 29.97 -10.32
C GLU A 243 -10.72 29.42 -10.41
N THR A 244 -9.79 30.17 -11.01
CA THR A 244 -8.37 29.82 -11.11
C THR A 244 -7.48 30.85 -10.40
N PRO A 245 -6.33 30.46 -9.84
CA PRO A 245 -5.42 31.39 -9.17
C PRO A 245 -4.85 32.45 -10.11
N LYS A 246 -4.87 33.72 -9.72
CA LYS A 246 -4.14 34.77 -10.44
C LYS A 246 -2.65 34.69 -10.19
N ILE A 247 -1.84 34.97 -11.22
CA ILE A 247 -0.39 35.13 -11.07
C ILE A 247 -0.11 36.55 -10.58
N TYR A 248 0.62 36.66 -9.48
CA TYR A 248 1.09 37.95 -8.97
C TYR A 248 2.57 38.19 -9.23
N TRP A 249 3.38 37.13 -9.32
CA TRP A 249 4.79 37.25 -9.60
C TRP A 249 5.37 35.96 -10.20
N HIS A 250 6.34 36.07 -11.11
CA HIS A 250 7.09 34.92 -11.63
C HIS A 250 8.51 35.36 -12.01
N GLY A 251 9.51 34.53 -11.73
CA GLY A 251 10.89 34.85 -12.07
C GLY A 251 11.90 33.85 -11.53
N LYS A 252 13.16 34.01 -11.94
CA LYS A 252 14.30 33.20 -11.48
C LYS A 252 15.08 33.97 -10.42
N ILE A 253 15.32 33.35 -9.27
CA ILE A 253 16.20 33.88 -8.23
C ILE A 253 17.28 32.83 -7.99
N TRP A 254 18.55 33.23 -8.15
CA TRP A 254 19.67 32.30 -8.26
C TRP A 254 19.43 31.26 -9.38
N GLU A 255 19.46 29.96 -9.09
CA GLU A 255 19.21 28.89 -10.06
C GLU A 255 17.76 28.42 -10.09
N HIS A 256 16.92 28.88 -9.15
CA HIS A 256 15.56 28.37 -8.96
C HIS A 256 14.51 29.26 -9.62
N THR A 257 13.45 28.64 -10.11
CA THR A 257 12.28 29.34 -10.64
C THR A 257 11.23 29.45 -9.53
N PHE A 258 10.62 30.62 -9.42
CA PHE A 258 9.59 30.91 -8.44
C PHE A 258 8.32 31.41 -9.13
N LEU A 259 7.16 31.04 -8.60
CA LEU A 259 5.83 31.44 -9.06
C LEU A 259 4.98 31.81 -7.84
N GLY A 260 4.60 33.09 -7.74
CA GLY A 260 3.72 33.63 -6.71
C GLY A 260 2.30 33.78 -7.25
N ILE A 261 1.37 33.01 -6.71
CA ILE A 261 -0.04 32.97 -7.13
C ILE A 261 -0.99 33.34 -5.99
N GLU A 262 -2.24 33.60 -6.34
CA GLU A 262 -3.33 33.82 -5.41
C GLU A 262 -3.55 32.65 -4.45
N HIS A 263 -3.77 32.98 -3.18
CA HIS A 263 -4.22 32.02 -2.19
C HIS A 263 -5.75 31.86 -2.27
N MET A 264 -6.18 30.81 -2.96
CA MET A 264 -7.59 30.47 -3.12
C MET A 264 -8.20 30.04 -1.78
N LYS A 265 -9.36 30.62 -1.43
CA LYS A 265 -10.12 30.23 -0.23
C LYS A 265 -10.84 28.89 -0.44
N GLY A 266 -11.16 28.22 0.66
CA GLY A 266 -11.97 27.00 0.68
C GLY A 266 -11.25 25.84 1.34
N VAL A 267 -11.95 24.71 1.46
CA VAL A 267 -11.38 23.43 1.90
C VAL A 267 -11.28 22.47 0.70
N PRO A 268 -10.25 21.62 0.64
CA PRO A 268 -10.19 20.56 -0.38
C PRO A 268 -11.46 19.70 -0.41
N LEU A 269 -11.89 19.28 -1.60
CA LEU A 269 -13.16 18.58 -1.81
C LEU A 269 -13.26 17.25 -1.03
N ASN A 270 -12.15 16.53 -0.83
CA ASN A 270 -12.13 15.35 0.04
C ASN A 270 -12.48 15.68 1.51
N ARG A 271 -12.03 16.84 2.00
CA ARG A 271 -12.40 17.32 3.34
C ARG A 271 -13.85 17.81 3.36
N TRP A 272 -14.32 18.43 2.28
CA TRP A 272 -15.74 18.77 2.14
C TRP A 272 -16.62 17.51 2.24
N VAL A 273 -16.28 16.40 1.56
CA VAL A 273 -17.01 15.13 1.68
C VAL A 273 -17.00 14.62 3.12
N THR A 274 -15.84 14.64 3.78
CA THR A 274 -15.72 14.24 5.20
C THR A 274 -16.67 15.02 6.13
N ASN A 275 -16.93 16.29 5.80
CA ASN A 275 -17.79 17.16 6.58
C ASN A 275 -19.27 17.12 6.18
N ASN A 276 -19.64 16.46 5.08
CA ASN A 276 -20.98 16.58 4.50
C ASN A 276 -21.62 15.23 4.08
N PHE A 277 -20.87 14.13 3.95
CA PHE A 277 -21.43 12.86 3.52
C PHE A 277 -22.39 12.27 4.57
N PRO A 278 -23.64 11.89 4.21
CA PRO A 278 -24.72 11.64 5.19
C PRO A 278 -24.49 10.55 6.25
N LEU A 279 -23.54 9.63 6.03
CA LEU A 279 -23.18 8.60 7.00
C LEU A 279 -22.24 9.08 8.11
N TYR A 280 -21.65 10.27 7.99
CA TYR A 280 -20.80 10.82 9.03
C TYR A 280 -21.63 11.54 10.11
N GLU A 281 -21.27 11.30 11.38
CA GLU A 281 -22.02 11.81 12.54
C GLU A 281 -22.01 13.35 12.64
N VAL A 282 -20.97 14.01 12.14
CA VAL A 282 -20.73 15.45 12.26
C VAL A 282 -21.51 16.31 11.26
N VAL A 283 -22.40 15.71 10.47
CA VAL A 283 -23.07 16.36 9.33
C VAL A 283 -24.38 17.03 9.74
N ASP A 284 -24.60 18.23 9.20
CA ASP A 284 -25.90 18.90 9.23
C ASP A 284 -26.88 18.21 8.26
N LYS A 285 -27.65 17.26 8.80
CA LYS A 285 -28.65 16.47 8.04
C LYS A 285 -29.83 17.28 7.51
N THR A 286 -29.93 18.59 7.82
CA THR A 286 -30.96 19.47 7.24
C THR A 286 -30.63 19.93 5.83
N LYS A 287 -29.36 19.84 5.42
CA LYS A 287 -28.92 20.18 4.08
C LYS A 287 -29.03 18.97 3.16
N ASP A 288 -29.62 19.18 1.99
CA ASP A 288 -29.68 18.14 0.98
C ASP A 288 -28.31 17.92 0.34
N TYR A 289 -27.68 16.79 0.66
CA TYR A 289 -26.35 16.45 0.17
C TYR A 289 -26.32 16.28 -1.35
N LEU A 290 -27.30 15.58 -1.93
CA LEU A 290 -27.33 15.28 -3.37
C LEU A 290 -27.52 16.54 -4.19
N LEU A 291 -28.35 17.49 -3.74
CA LEU A 291 -28.49 18.79 -4.38
C LEU A 291 -27.16 19.56 -4.44
N ARG A 292 -26.39 19.52 -3.35
CA ARG A 292 -25.07 20.18 -3.29
C ARG A 292 -24.05 19.48 -4.19
N VAL A 293 -24.06 18.13 -4.21
CA VAL A 293 -23.26 17.33 -5.14
C VAL A 293 -23.57 17.71 -6.59
N SER A 294 -24.85 17.81 -6.97
CA SER A 294 -25.24 18.21 -8.33
C SER A 294 -24.65 19.56 -8.72
N LYS A 295 -24.76 20.58 -7.87
CA LYS A 295 -24.19 21.92 -8.13
C LYS A 295 -22.68 21.90 -8.34
N ILE A 296 -21.96 21.14 -7.50
CA ILE A 296 -20.50 21.00 -7.63
C ILE A 296 -20.14 20.32 -8.95
N VAL A 297 -20.82 19.22 -9.29
CA VAL A 297 -20.55 18.45 -10.51
C VAL A 297 -20.87 19.25 -11.77
N GLU A 298 -21.99 19.96 -11.82
CA GLU A 298 -22.34 20.87 -12.92
C GLU A 298 -21.27 21.95 -13.12
N LYS A 299 -20.86 22.60 -12.03
CA LYS A 299 -19.83 23.63 -12.09
C LYS A 299 -18.50 23.08 -12.59
N LEU A 300 -18.12 21.85 -12.19
CA LEU A 300 -16.94 21.17 -12.71
C LEU A 300 -17.04 20.87 -14.21
N ILE A 301 -18.20 20.42 -14.69
CA ILE A 301 -18.46 20.20 -16.12
C ILE A 301 -18.30 21.52 -16.88
N ASP A 302 -18.90 22.60 -16.40
CA ASP A 302 -18.83 23.92 -17.03
C ASP A 302 -17.39 24.45 -17.10
N LEU A 303 -16.65 24.38 -16.00
CA LEU A 303 -15.25 24.82 -15.95
C LEU A 303 -14.36 23.98 -16.88
N THR A 304 -14.55 22.66 -16.90
CA THR A 304 -13.79 21.76 -17.78
C THR A 304 -14.01 22.10 -19.25
N ASN A 305 -15.27 22.32 -19.67
CA ASN A 305 -15.58 22.77 -21.03
C ASN A 305 -14.90 24.11 -21.37
N LYS A 306 -14.87 25.07 -20.43
CA LYS A 306 -14.19 26.36 -20.63
C LYS A 306 -12.70 26.20 -20.86
N PHE A 307 -12.00 25.47 -20.01
CA PHE A 307 -10.56 25.27 -20.17
C PHE A 307 -10.22 24.54 -21.48
N HIS A 308 -11.02 23.54 -21.83
CA HIS A 308 -10.86 22.81 -23.09
C HIS A 308 -11.08 23.71 -24.31
N SER A 309 -12.00 24.68 -24.24
CA SER A 309 -12.19 25.67 -25.32
C SER A 309 -10.99 26.61 -25.52
N GLU A 310 -10.17 26.79 -24.49
CA GLU A 310 -8.91 27.55 -24.54
C GLU A 310 -7.69 26.65 -24.84
N ASN A 311 -7.91 25.39 -25.22
CA ASN A 311 -6.88 24.36 -25.38
C ASN A 311 -5.99 24.17 -24.12
N VAL A 312 -6.58 24.30 -22.93
CA VAL A 312 -5.90 24.01 -21.66
C VAL A 312 -6.53 22.78 -21.03
N TYR A 313 -5.73 21.73 -20.84
CA TYR A 313 -6.14 20.47 -20.22
C TYR A 313 -5.37 20.29 -18.91
N HIS A 314 -6.05 20.01 -17.80
CA HIS A 314 -5.45 20.04 -16.46
C HIS A 314 -4.58 18.82 -16.15
N GLN A 315 -5.01 17.65 -16.61
CA GLN A 315 -4.34 16.33 -16.49
C GLN A 315 -4.18 15.77 -15.07
N ASP A 316 -4.76 16.41 -14.05
CA ASP A 316 -4.69 15.93 -12.65
C ASP A 316 -5.91 16.37 -11.85
N LEU A 317 -7.11 16.24 -12.45
CA LEU A 317 -8.36 16.57 -11.78
C LEU A 317 -8.73 15.47 -10.77
N HIS A 318 -8.52 15.76 -9.49
CA HIS A 318 -8.91 14.90 -8.37
C HIS A 318 -9.33 15.77 -7.17
N LEU A 319 -9.91 15.13 -6.13
CA LEU A 319 -10.51 15.80 -4.97
C LEU A 319 -9.59 16.81 -4.24
N GLY A 320 -8.27 16.64 -4.33
CA GLY A 320 -7.29 17.50 -3.66
C GLY A 320 -7.04 18.82 -4.38
N ASN A 321 -7.30 18.86 -5.69
CA ASN A 321 -7.09 20.02 -6.56
C ASN A 321 -8.36 20.87 -6.75
N ILE A 322 -9.45 20.49 -6.08
CA ILE A 322 -10.71 21.25 -6.03
C ILE A 322 -10.89 21.81 -4.63
N LEU A 323 -10.96 23.13 -4.50
CA LEU A 323 -11.29 23.81 -3.25
C LEU A 323 -12.76 24.22 -3.27
N VAL A 324 -13.48 23.97 -2.17
CA VAL A 324 -14.88 24.33 -1.98
C VAL A 324 -14.98 25.41 -0.90
N LYS A 325 -15.61 26.53 -1.23
CA LYS A 325 -15.89 27.66 -0.34
C LYS A 325 -17.30 27.52 0.25
N ASP A 326 -17.74 28.59 0.91
CA ASP A 326 -19.13 28.73 1.34
C ASP A 326 -20.07 28.65 0.10
N GLU A 327 -21.32 28.23 0.33
CA GLU A 327 -22.33 28.04 -0.72
C GLU A 327 -21.96 27.06 -1.87
N ASP A 328 -20.97 26.20 -1.64
CA ASP A 328 -20.47 25.19 -2.60
C ASP A 328 -19.83 25.77 -3.87
N GLU A 329 -19.37 27.03 -3.82
CA GLU A 329 -18.52 27.59 -4.87
C GLU A 329 -17.17 26.87 -4.92
N ILE A 330 -16.67 26.60 -6.13
CA ILE A 330 -15.42 25.85 -6.32
C ILE A 330 -14.31 26.68 -6.98
N SER A 331 -13.08 26.26 -6.74
CA SER A 331 -11.88 26.76 -7.41
C SER A 331 -10.92 25.61 -7.70
N ILE A 332 -10.21 25.70 -8.82
CA ILE A 332 -9.32 24.65 -9.33
C ILE A 332 -7.87 25.12 -9.22
N ILE A 333 -7.06 24.33 -8.53
CA ILE A 333 -5.67 24.64 -8.20
C ILE A 333 -4.73 23.56 -8.74
N ASP A 334 -3.43 23.88 -8.72
CA ASP A 334 -2.34 22.97 -9.09
C ASP A 334 -2.31 22.55 -10.57
N TRP A 335 -2.03 23.52 -11.43
CA TRP A 335 -1.97 23.33 -12.89
C TRP A 335 -0.61 22.81 -13.37
N GLU A 336 0.19 22.19 -12.49
CA GLU A 336 1.57 21.80 -12.78
C GLU A 336 1.67 20.71 -13.87
N GLN A 337 0.58 19.97 -14.09
CA GLN A 337 0.46 18.89 -15.07
C GLN A 337 -0.22 19.32 -16.37
N ALA A 338 -0.59 20.60 -16.50
CA ALA A 338 -1.38 21.07 -17.61
C ALA A 338 -0.69 20.81 -18.97
N VAL A 339 -1.47 20.54 -20.00
CA VAL A 339 -1.01 20.42 -21.40
C VAL A 339 -1.87 21.29 -22.31
N PHE A 340 -1.33 21.59 -23.50
CA PHE A 340 -1.83 22.64 -24.37
C PHE A 340 -2.19 22.19 -25.80
N SER A 341 -2.39 20.88 -25.99
CA SER A 341 -2.81 20.26 -27.25
C SER A 341 -3.64 19.02 -26.90
N ASN A 342 -4.57 18.69 -27.79
CA ASN A 342 -5.42 17.49 -27.72
C ASN A 342 -5.33 16.66 -28.99
N ASP A 343 -4.26 16.83 -29.77
CA ASP A 343 -4.14 16.24 -31.10
C ASP A 343 -3.68 14.78 -31.05
N GLU A 344 -2.95 14.42 -29.99
CA GLU A 344 -2.35 13.11 -29.82
C GLU A 344 -2.83 12.42 -28.55
N LYS A 345 -2.96 11.10 -28.62
CA LYS A 345 -3.24 10.27 -27.46
C LYS A 345 -1.98 10.13 -26.62
N VAL A 346 -2.14 10.23 -25.30
CA VAL A 346 -1.05 10.15 -24.33
C VAL A 346 -1.36 9.10 -23.27
N VAL A 347 -0.31 8.52 -22.68
CA VAL A 347 -0.44 7.69 -21.48
C VAL A 347 -0.58 8.61 -20.28
N HIS A 348 -1.59 8.39 -19.44
CA HIS A 348 -1.75 9.11 -18.18
C HIS A 348 -0.71 8.62 -17.15
N LYS A 349 0.45 9.30 -17.09
CA LYS A 349 1.63 8.86 -16.33
C LYS A 349 1.56 9.19 -14.84
N VAL A 350 0.99 10.33 -14.46
CA VAL A 350 0.91 10.81 -13.08
C VAL A 350 -0.56 11.09 -12.76
N ALA A 351 -1.08 10.46 -11.70
CA ALA A 351 -2.45 10.64 -11.25
C ALA A 351 -2.55 10.31 -9.76
N ALA A 352 -3.53 10.89 -9.06
CA ALA A 352 -3.95 10.41 -7.74
C ALA A 352 -4.51 8.96 -7.83
N PRO A 353 -4.39 8.13 -6.76
CA PRO A 353 -4.97 6.79 -6.72
C PRO A 353 -6.48 6.80 -7.03
N GLY A 354 -6.92 5.96 -7.95
CA GLY A 354 -8.29 5.92 -8.46
C GLY A 354 -8.60 6.94 -9.57
N PHE A 355 -7.69 7.88 -9.91
CA PHE A 355 -7.93 8.93 -10.91
C PHE A 355 -7.14 8.73 -12.20
N ARG A 356 -6.41 7.60 -12.34
CA ARG A 356 -5.64 7.30 -13.54
C ARG A 356 -6.54 6.84 -14.67
N ALA A 357 -6.67 7.68 -15.69
CA ALA A 357 -7.26 7.30 -16.96
C ALA A 357 -6.52 6.09 -17.56
N TRP A 358 -7.29 5.15 -18.10
CA TRP A 358 -6.78 3.89 -18.61
C TRP A 358 -6.28 4.04 -20.06
N ARG A 359 -5.14 3.39 -20.37
CA ARG A 359 -4.53 3.34 -21.71
C ARG A 359 -4.09 4.71 -22.24
N GLU A 360 -3.74 4.72 -23.53
CA GLU A 360 -3.49 5.93 -24.30
C GLU A 360 -4.82 6.57 -24.70
N THR A 361 -5.02 7.82 -24.29
CA THR A 361 -6.27 8.56 -24.46
C THR A 361 -5.95 10.04 -24.70
N LEU A 362 -6.90 10.81 -25.19
CA LEU A 362 -6.70 12.24 -25.42
C LEU A 362 -6.60 13.00 -24.08
N PRO A 363 -5.80 14.07 -23.99
CA PRO A 363 -5.76 14.94 -22.82
C PRO A 363 -7.16 15.37 -22.31
N SER A 364 -8.10 15.68 -23.20
CA SER A 364 -9.48 15.98 -22.81
C SER A 364 -10.18 14.82 -22.11
N GLU A 365 -9.96 13.58 -22.59
CA GLU A 365 -10.55 12.36 -22.00
C GLU A 365 -9.94 12.07 -20.61
N ILE A 366 -8.68 12.45 -20.38
CA ILE A 366 -8.04 12.37 -19.05
C ILE A 366 -8.77 13.28 -18.05
N ASP A 367 -9.04 14.53 -18.44
CA ASP A 367 -9.77 15.47 -17.58
C ASP A 367 -11.19 14.99 -17.31
N TRP A 368 -11.91 14.52 -18.34
CA TRP A 368 -13.26 13.96 -18.19
C TRP A 368 -13.27 12.73 -17.28
N TYR A 369 -12.25 11.87 -17.37
CA TYR A 369 -12.09 10.75 -16.44
C TYR A 369 -11.90 11.25 -15.00
N GLY A 370 -11.09 12.29 -14.79
CA GLY A 370 -10.94 12.93 -13.47
C GLY A 370 -12.26 13.42 -12.89
N ILE A 371 -13.05 14.19 -13.67
CA ILE A 371 -14.37 14.68 -13.24
C ILE A 371 -15.35 13.54 -13.00
N ARG A 372 -15.36 12.52 -13.87
CA ARG A 372 -16.14 11.29 -13.68
C ARG A 372 -15.83 10.66 -12.33
N GLN A 373 -14.55 10.46 -12.01
CA GLN A 373 -14.13 9.86 -10.74
C GLN A 373 -14.49 10.75 -9.54
N ILE A 374 -14.40 12.08 -9.66
CA ILE A 374 -14.87 13.02 -8.63
C ILE A 374 -16.37 12.83 -8.40
N ALA A 375 -17.19 12.84 -9.45
CA ALA A 375 -18.65 12.73 -9.33
C ALA A 375 -19.07 11.40 -8.71
N HIS A 376 -18.47 10.28 -9.14
CA HIS A 376 -18.70 8.97 -8.54
C HIS A 376 -18.27 8.94 -7.07
N TYR A 377 -17.14 9.56 -6.71
CA TYR A 377 -16.70 9.67 -5.31
C TYR A 377 -17.66 10.52 -4.45
N LEU A 378 -18.19 11.61 -5.00
CA LEU A 378 -19.17 12.44 -4.30
C LEU A 378 -20.46 11.68 -4.03
N TYR A 379 -20.86 10.79 -4.94
CA TYR A 379 -22.02 9.94 -4.75
C TYR A 379 -21.74 8.80 -3.76
N MET A 380 -20.59 8.15 -3.89
CA MET A 380 -20.15 7.09 -2.99
C MET A 380 -18.62 7.20 -2.79
N PRO A 381 -18.11 7.52 -1.58
CA PRO A 381 -16.73 7.97 -1.34
C PRO A 381 -15.67 6.86 -1.40
N LEU A 382 -15.64 6.15 -2.53
CA LEU A 382 -14.89 4.91 -2.78
C LEU A 382 -14.42 4.88 -4.23
N VAL A 383 -13.13 5.17 -4.44
CA VAL A 383 -12.57 5.26 -5.79
C VAL A 383 -11.23 4.58 -5.96
N THR A 384 -10.47 4.36 -4.88
CA THR A 384 -9.10 3.80 -4.97
C THR A 384 -9.05 2.43 -5.63
N THR A 385 -10.06 1.58 -5.39
CA THR A 385 -10.15 0.22 -5.95
C THR A 385 -10.26 0.24 -7.48
N SER A 386 -10.72 1.34 -8.09
CA SER A 386 -10.86 1.43 -9.54
C SER A 386 -9.55 1.49 -10.32
N ASP A 387 -8.39 1.54 -9.63
CA ASP A 387 -7.07 1.46 -10.25
C ASP A 387 -6.81 0.10 -10.92
N LEU A 388 -7.42 -0.99 -10.45
CA LEU A 388 -7.42 -2.29 -11.14
C LEU A 388 -8.80 -2.67 -11.65
N THR A 389 -9.85 -2.40 -10.88
CA THR A 389 -11.23 -2.77 -11.23
C THR A 389 -11.94 -1.62 -11.91
N TYR A 390 -11.73 -1.46 -13.23
CA TYR A 390 -12.23 -0.34 -14.05
C TYR A 390 -13.70 0.06 -13.76
N ASN A 391 -14.62 -0.90 -13.68
CA ASN A 391 -16.05 -0.63 -13.49
C ASN A 391 -16.46 -0.43 -12.04
N TYR A 392 -15.55 -0.46 -11.08
CA TYR A 392 -15.84 -0.39 -9.65
C TYR A 392 -16.79 0.74 -9.25
N VAL A 393 -16.59 1.94 -9.82
CA VAL A 393 -17.47 3.09 -9.56
C VAL A 393 -18.90 2.86 -10.07
N SER A 394 -19.05 2.23 -11.24
CA SER A 394 -20.37 1.86 -11.78
C SER A 394 -21.05 0.82 -10.90
N GLN A 395 -20.29 -0.06 -10.25
CA GLN A 395 -20.85 -1.04 -9.34
C GLN A 395 -21.23 -0.42 -7.99
N THR A 396 -20.40 0.47 -7.44
CA THR A 396 -20.69 1.17 -6.18
C THR A 396 -21.82 2.19 -6.32
N ARG A 397 -22.06 2.74 -7.52
CA ARG A 397 -23.24 3.55 -7.87
C ARG A 397 -24.57 2.86 -7.53
N ILE A 398 -24.69 1.54 -7.74
CA ILE A 398 -25.89 0.76 -7.39
C ILE A 398 -26.15 0.78 -5.88
N GLU A 399 -25.09 0.69 -5.06
CA GLU A 399 -25.22 0.75 -3.60
C GLU A 399 -25.43 2.17 -3.11
N GLY A 400 -24.82 3.16 -3.77
CA GLY A 400 -25.11 4.57 -3.53
C GLY A 400 -26.61 4.84 -3.65
N LYS A 401 -27.25 4.35 -4.73
CA LYS A 401 -28.70 4.46 -4.90
C LYS A 401 -29.48 3.86 -3.73
N LYS A 402 -29.21 2.60 -3.38
CA LYS A 402 -29.88 1.93 -2.25
C LYS A 402 -29.66 2.66 -0.92
N LEU A 403 -28.44 3.18 -0.71
CA LEU A 403 -28.09 3.95 0.47
C LEU A 403 -28.93 5.23 0.56
N PHE A 404 -28.96 6.06 -0.48
CA PHE A 404 -29.72 7.31 -0.45
C PHE A 404 -31.23 7.07 -0.35
N GLU A 405 -31.76 6.01 -0.98
CA GLU A 405 -33.15 5.57 -0.78
C GLU A 405 -33.41 5.22 0.69
N SER A 406 -32.50 4.47 1.34
CA SER A 406 -32.62 4.11 2.76
C SER A 406 -32.53 5.32 3.71
N LEU A 407 -31.83 6.37 3.30
CA LEU A 407 -31.68 7.62 4.04
C LEU A 407 -32.84 8.61 3.81
N GLY A 408 -33.82 8.24 2.98
CA GLY A 408 -35.02 9.04 2.73
C GLY A 408 -34.86 10.16 1.70
N TYR A 409 -33.81 10.14 0.87
CA TYR A 409 -33.69 11.07 -0.26
C TYR A 409 -34.77 10.82 -1.31
N THR A 410 -35.24 11.89 -1.95
CA THR A 410 -36.26 11.78 -3.00
C THR A 410 -35.68 11.12 -4.25
N ARG A 411 -36.52 10.37 -4.99
CA ARG A 411 -36.12 9.81 -6.28
C ARG A 411 -35.66 10.88 -7.26
N GLU A 412 -36.27 12.06 -7.23
CA GLU A 412 -35.89 13.19 -8.08
C GLU A 412 -34.41 13.58 -7.93
N HIS A 413 -33.91 13.75 -6.70
CA HIS A 413 -32.50 14.11 -6.48
C HIS A 413 -31.55 12.96 -6.82
N ILE A 414 -31.93 11.73 -6.51
CA ILE A 414 -31.16 10.53 -6.86
C ILE A 414 -31.03 10.41 -8.38
N ASP A 415 -32.15 10.44 -9.10
CA ASP A 415 -32.21 10.31 -10.55
C ASP A 415 -31.48 11.46 -11.25
N TYR A 416 -31.48 12.67 -10.65
CA TYR A 416 -30.73 13.80 -11.19
C TYR A 416 -29.21 13.58 -11.10
N VAL A 417 -28.67 13.20 -9.93
CA VAL A 417 -27.24 12.88 -9.80
C VAL A 417 -26.87 11.69 -10.71
N GLU A 418 -27.71 10.67 -10.77
CA GLU A 418 -27.54 9.52 -11.67
C GLU A 418 -27.48 9.95 -13.14
N SER A 419 -28.24 10.97 -13.55
CA SER A 419 -28.18 11.53 -14.91
C SER A 419 -26.83 12.21 -15.21
N LEU A 420 -26.28 12.94 -14.23
CA LEU A 420 -24.95 13.57 -14.33
C LEU A 420 -23.85 12.52 -14.41
N LEU A 421 -23.93 11.46 -13.60
CA LEU A 421 -23.00 10.32 -13.64
C LEU A 421 -23.03 9.65 -15.02
N SER A 422 -24.22 9.38 -15.57
CA SER A 422 -24.37 8.78 -16.90
C SER A 422 -23.82 9.69 -18.02
N TYR A 423 -24.01 11.01 -17.90
CA TYR A 423 -23.40 11.97 -18.81
C TYR A 423 -21.87 11.89 -18.77
N LEU A 424 -21.26 11.89 -17.58
CA LEU A 424 -19.81 11.80 -17.41
C LEU A 424 -19.25 10.43 -17.85
N ASP A 425 -19.98 9.34 -17.61
CA ASP A 425 -19.65 8.02 -18.13
C ASP A 425 -19.58 8.03 -19.67
N SER A 426 -20.49 8.76 -20.34
CA SER A 426 -20.51 8.89 -21.81
C SER A 426 -19.34 9.69 -22.40
N LYS A 427 -18.65 10.50 -21.59
CA LYS A 427 -17.47 11.28 -22.00
C LYS A 427 -16.18 10.48 -21.97
N CYS A 428 -16.20 9.30 -21.35
CA CYS A 428 -15.03 8.44 -21.20
C CYS A 428 -15.08 7.26 -22.19
N PRO A 429 -13.95 6.90 -22.82
CA PRO A 429 -13.91 5.76 -23.72
C PRO A 429 -14.14 4.46 -22.95
N GLN A 430 -14.84 3.51 -23.59
CA GLN A 430 -14.99 2.16 -23.04
C GLN A 430 -13.66 1.40 -23.13
N ILE A 431 -13.27 0.74 -22.04
CA ILE A 431 -12.02 -0.01 -21.94
C ILE A 431 -12.29 -1.50 -22.07
N GLU A 432 -11.70 -2.15 -23.07
CA GLU A 432 -11.86 -3.60 -23.27
C GLU A 432 -10.78 -4.44 -22.58
N ASN A 433 -9.59 -3.88 -22.32
CA ASN A 433 -8.52 -4.60 -21.61
C ASN A 433 -7.73 -3.65 -20.70
N ILE A 434 -7.49 -4.09 -19.48
CA ILE A 434 -6.85 -3.33 -18.41
C ILE A 434 -5.36 -3.64 -18.26
N SER A 435 -4.83 -4.68 -18.92
CA SER A 435 -3.37 -4.93 -18.95
C SER A 435 -2.73 -4.63 -20.31
N ARG A 436 -1.44 -4.23 -20.31
CA ARG A 436 -0.65 -3.97 -21.52
C ARG A 436 -0.58 -5.19 -22.45
N LYS A 437 -0.47 -6.39 -21.87
CA LYS A 437 -0.48 -7.66 -22.60
C LYS A 437 -1.87 -8.08 -23.10
N LYS A 438 -2.91 -7.28 -22.83
CA LYS A 438 -4.33 -7.54 -23.20
C LYS A 438 -4.86 -8.88 -22.67
N VAL A 439 -4.31 -9.32 -21.53
CA VAL A 439 -4.70 -10.58 -20.87
C VAL A 439 -5.82 -10.35 -19.86
N LEU A 440 -5.80 -9.18 -19.20
CA LEU A 440 -6.80 -8.81 -18.20
C LEU A 440 -7.81 -7.85 -18.83
N LYS A 441 -9.09 -8.12 -18.60
CA LYS A 441 -10.25 -7.36 -19.03
C LYS A 441 -11.05 -6.92 -17.81
N PRO A 442 -11.77 -5.79 -17.89
CA PRO A 442 -12.60 -5.36 -16.78
C PRO A 442 -13.87 -6.21 -16.68
N MET A 443 -14.45 -6.27 -15.48
CA MET A 443 -15.73 -6.93 -15.25
C MET A 443 -16.88 -5.98 -15.59
N HIS A 444 -17.50 -6.15 -16.78
CA HIS A 444 -18.60 -5.28 -17.24
C HIS A 444 -19.99 -5.71 -16.77
N GLU A 445 -20.21 -7.02 -16.60
CA GLU A 445 -21.51 -7.57 -16.21
C GLU A 445 -21.56 -7.78 -14.70
N ILE A 446 -22.49 -7.12 -14.02
CA ILE A 446 -22.95 -7.57 -12.70
C ILE A 446 -24.12 -8.49 -12.96
N ARG A 447 -24.06 -9.72 -12.44
CA ARG A 447 -25.15 -10.68 -12.57
C ARG A 447 -25.90 -10.76 -11.26
N THR A 448 -27.22 -10.72 -11.33
CA THR A 448 -28.06 -11.14 -10.21
C THR A 448 -27.94 -12.65 -10.09
N ILE A 449 -27.80 -13.14 -8.87
CA ILE A 449 -27.79 -14.58 -8.60
C ILE A 449 -29.25 -15.00 -8.34
N GLU A 450 -29.81 -15.80 -9.24
CA GLU A 450 -31.21 -16.22 -9.20
C GLU A 450 -31.36 -17.71 -8.91
N SER A 451 -30.30 -18.50 -9.12
CA SER A 451 -30.30 -19.95 -8.97
C SER A 451 -28.96 -20.52 -8.47
N GLU A 452 -28.98 -21.75 -7.94
CA GLU A 452 -27.76 -22.48 -7.57
C GLU A 452 -26.81 -22.68 -8.77
N GLN A 453 -27.35 -22.76 -9.99
CA GLN A 453 -26.54 -22.89 -11.20
C GLN A 453 -25.69 -21.64 -11.44
N ASP A 454 -26.20 -20.44 -11.14
CA ASP A 454 -25.43 -19.20 -11.25
C ASP A 454 -24.22 -19.20 -10.30
N ILE A 455 -24.40 -19.78 -9.10
CA ILE A 455 -23.33 -19.95 -8.12
C ILE A 455 -22.28 -20.95 -8.64
N GLN A 456 -22.71 -22.08 -9.17
CA GLN A 456 -21.82 -23.08 -9.77
C GLN A 456 -21.01 -22.47 -10.92
N ASP A 457 -21.64 -21.71 -11.80
CA ASP A 457 -20.99 -21.00 -12.91
C ASP A 457 -19.97 -19.97 -12.41
N PHE A 458 -20.31 -19.22 -11.36
CA PHE A 458 -19.38 -18.28 -10.72
C PHE A 458 -18.14 -19.00 -10.20
N ILE A 459 -18.32 -20.09 -9.45
CA ILE A 459 -17.22 -20.87 -8.87
C ILE A 459 -16.33 -21.45 -9.97
N ILE A 460 -16.90 -21.99 -11.05
CA ILE A 460 -16.15 -22.51 -12.19
C ILE A 460 -15.29 -21.40 -12.82
N LYS A 461 -15.84 -20.20 -13.01
CA LYS A 461 -15.08 -19.06 -13.53
C LYS A 461 -13.98 -18.62 -12.56
N LEU A 462 -14.23 -18.64 -11.26
CA LEU A 462 -13.23 -18.31 -10.24
C LEU A 462 -12.06 -19.31 -10.24
N LEU A 463 -12.36 -20.62 -10.28
CA LEU A 463 -11.36 -21.69 -10.40
C LEU A 463 -10.56 -21.58 -11.70
N ARG A 464 -11.22 -21.23 -12.82
CA ARG A 464 -10.53 -21.00 -14.09
C ARG A 464 -9.61 -19.78 -14.04
N GLY A 465 -10.04 -18.70 -13.42
CA GLY A 465 -9.22 -17.50 -13.26
C GLY A 465 -7.98 -17.75 -12.40
N PHE A 466 -8.10 -18.61 -11.37
CA PHE A 466 -6.94 -19.11 -10.61
C PHE A 466 -5.93 -19.84 -11.51
N THR A 467 -6.37 -20.83 -12.29
CA THR A 467 -5.50 -21.59 -13.21
C THR A 467 -4.79 -20.70 -14.22
N LEU A 468 -5.52 -19.74 -14.82
CA LEU A 468 -4.95 -18.79 -15.78
C LEU A 468 -3.95 -17.83 -15.13
N THR A 469 -4.24 -17.38 -13.90
CA THR A 469 -3.33 -16.52 -13.12
C THR A 469 -2.01 -17.22 -12.86
N TYR A 470 -2.06 -18.48 -12.42
CA TYR A 470 -0.87 -19.32 -12.24
C TYR A 470 -0.04 -19.41 -13.53
N GLY A 471 -0.69 -19.76 -14.65
CA GLY A 471 -0.02 -19.91 -15.94
C GLY A 471 0.65 -18.63 -16.45
N GLN A 472 0.09 -17.45 -16.16
CA GLN A 472 0.73 -16.18 -16.50
C GLN A 472 1.85 -15.81 -15.52
N TRP A 473 1.64 -16.04 -14.23
CA TRP A 473 2.61 -15.70 -13.18
C TRP A 473 3.93 -16.47 -13.34
N ARG A 474 3.86 -17.79 -13.61
CA ARG A 474 5.04 -18.66 -13.75
C ARG A 474 5.90 -18.38 -14.97
N LYS A 475 5.43 -17.60 -15.94
CA LYS A 475 6.26 -17.13 -17.06
C LYS A 475 7.32 -16.11 -16.64
N GLU A 476 7.05 -15.36 -15.57
CA GLU A 476 7.91 -14.24 -15.14
C GLU A 476 8.56 -14.49 -13.77
N PHE A 477 7.88 -15.20 -12.87
CA PHE A 477 8.32 -15.37 -11.48
C PHE A 477 8.55 -16.84 -11.14
N GLN A 478 9.79 -17.16 -10.74
CA GLN A 478 10.19 -18.53 -10.38
C GLN A 478 10.19 -18.79 -8.86
N SER A 479 10.36 -17.75 -8.03
CA SER A 479 10.54 -17.88 -6.57
C SER A 479 9.25 -18.14 -5.78
N ARG A 480 8.08 -17.95 -6.42
CA ARG A 480 6.75 -18.15 -5.83
C ARG A 480 5.84 -18.78 -6.88
N PHE A 481 4.91 -19.63 -6.45
CA PHE A 481 3.96 -20.25 -7.37
C PHE A 481 2.82 -19.32 -7.73
N PHE A 482 2.43 -18.43 -6.81
CA PHE A 482 1.28 -17.54 -6.99
C PHE A 482 1.57 -16.11 -6.52
N PRO A 483 0.85 -15.11 -7.06
CA PRO A 483 0.94 -13.72 -6.58
C PRO A 483 0.24 -13.55 -5.23
N VAL A 484 0.94 -12.98 -4.25
CA VAL A 484 0.40 -12.72 -2.92
C VAL A 484 0.53 -11.26 -2.51
N HIS A 485 -0.21 -10.88 -1.48
CA HIS A 485 -0.07 -9.61 -0.79
C HIS A 485 1.37 -9.38 -0.32
N TYR A 486 1.81 -8.12 -0.22
CA TYR A 486 3.21 -7.81 0.07
C TYR A 486 3.69 -8.30 1.44
N TYR A 487 2.79 -8.43 2.41
CA TYR A 487 3.08 -9.06 3.71
C TYR A 487 3.59 -10.50 3.57
N GLY A 488 3.14 -11.22 2.54
CA GLY A 488 3.52 -12.61 2.27
C GLY A 488 4.76 -12.79 1.40
N LEU A 489 5.48 -11.73 1.00
CA LEU A 489 6.63 -11.87 0.10
C LEU A 489 7.87 -12.47 0.79
N ASN A 490 7.97 -12.32 2.11
CA ASN A 490 9.15 -12.70 2.88
C ASN A 490 9.06 -14.10 3.50
N PHE A 491 7.89 -14.74 3.49
CA PHE A 491 7.70 -16.08 4.02
C PHE A 491 6.71 -16.87 3.16
N ASN A 492 6.87 -18.20 3.14
CA ASN A 492 6.03 -19.12 2.36
C ASN A 492 5.63 -20.33 3.22
N GLN A 493 5.12 -20.05 4.42
CA GLN A 493 4.70 -21.02 5.43
C GLN A 493 3.40 -20.52 6.08
N GLY A 494 2.67 -21.43 6.73
CA GLY A 494 1.42 -21.12 7.42
C GLY A 494 0.24 -20.88 6.47
N ILE A 495 -0.92 -20.53 7.04
CA ILE A 495 -2.18 -20.39 6.30
C ILE A 495 -2.29 -19.09 5.51
N ALA A 496 -1.83 -17.95 6.07
CA ALA A 496 -2.24 -16.64 5.58
C ALA A 496 -1.79 -16.35 4.13
N PHE A 497 -0.53 -16.67 3.78
CA PHE A 497 0.08 -16.24 2.53
C PHE A 497 0.89 -17.31 1.79
N SER A 498 0.88 -18.58 2.24
CA SER A 498 1.69 -19.62 1.62
C SER A 498 1.07 -20.16 0.33
N ASP A 499 1.93 -20.59 -0.59
CA ASP A 499 1.52 -21.28 -1.82
C ASP A 499 0.75 -22.58 -1.51
N LEU A 500 1.05 -23.23 -0.38
CA LEU A 500 0.35 -24.42 0.08
C LEU A 500 -1.11 -24.12 0.46
N ALA A 501 -1.34 -23.07 1.25
CA ALA A 501 -2.69 -22.67 1.65
C ALA A 501 -3.56 -22.24 0.45
N ILE A 502 -2.92 -21.58 -0.53
CA ILE A 502 -3.56 -21.18 -1.78
C ILE A 502 -4.06 -22.39 -2.55
N LEU A 503 -3.20 -23.39 -2.72
CA LEU A 503 -3.54 -24.61 -3.45
C LEU A 503 -4.57 -25.47 -2.68
N TRP A 504 -4.49 -25.48 -1.34
CA TRP A 504 -5.47 -26.17 -0.49
C TRP A 504 -6.86 -25.57 -0.69
N SER A 505 -6.95 -24.24 -0.72
CA SER A 505 -8.20 -23.51 -0.92
C SER A 505 -8.84 -23.79 -2.27
N TYR A 506 -8.01 -23.83 -3.32
CA TYR A 506 -8.44 -24.27 -4.64
C TYR A 506 -9.04 -25.69 -4.58
N GLN A 507 -8.39 -26.63 -3.89
CA GLN A 507 -8.87 -28.01 -3.77
C GLN A 507 -10.22 -28.09 -3.04
N GLN A 508 -10.37 -27.36 -1.92
CA GLN A 508 -11.61 -27.36 -1.15
C GLN A 508 -12.78 -26.83 -1.97
N LEU A 509 -12.59 -25.73 -2.71
CA LEU A 509 -13.61 -25.17 -3.58
C LEU A 509 -13.90 -26.07 -4.79
N ALA A 510 -12.87 -26.65 -5.41
CA ALA A 510 -13.04 -27.55 -6.56
C ALA A 510 -13.86 -28.80 -6.22
N LYS A 511 -13.82 -29.30 -4.98
CA LYS A 511 -14.68 -30.40 -4.51
C LYS A 511 -16.17 -30.05 -4.48
N LYS A 512 -16.52 -28.76 -4.47
CA LYS A 512 -17.91 -28.26 -4.43
C LYS A 512 -18.56 -28.12 -5.82
N VAL A 513 -17.80 -28.35 -6.90
CA VAL A 513 -18.28 -28.28 -8.27
C VAL A 513 -18.05 -29.60 -9.01
N LYS A 514 -18.95 -29.93 -9.94
CA LYS A 514 -18.78 -31.10 -10.81
C LYS A 514 -17.99 -30.73 -12.06
N ASN A 515 -17.17 -31.66 -12.55
CA ASN A 515 -16.52 -31.59 -13.87
C ASN A 515 -15.49 -30.46 -14.10
N PHE A 516 -14.91 -29.86 -13.05
CA PHE A 516 -13.76 -28.96 -13.21
C PHE A 516 -12.43 -29.73 -13.09
N LYS A 517 -11.51 -29.53 -14.04
CA LYS A 517 -10.17 -30.11 -14.02
C LYS A 517 -9.11 -29.04 -14.18
N PHE A 518 -8.02 -29.20 -13.45
CA PHE A 518 -6.79 -28.44 -13.65
C PHE A 518 -5.68 -29.45 -13.96
N ASP A 519 -5.28 -29.50 -15.23
CA ASP A 519 -4.46 -30.58 -15.78
C ASP A 519 -3.11 -30.74 -15.05
N ASP A 520 -2.48 -29.63 -14.65
CA ASP A 520 -1.18 -29.61 -13.96
C ASP A 520 -1.29 -29.73 -12.42
N TYR A 521 -2.51 -29.85 -11.87
CA TYR A 521 -2.75 -29.76 -10.43
C TYR A 521 -1.89 -30.74 -9.61
N TYR A 522 -1.80 -32.00 -10.03
CA TYR A 522 -1.08 -33.02 -9.29
C TYR A 522 0.43 -32.78 -9.25
N GLU A 523 1.01 -32.30 -10.35
CA GLU A 523 2.43 -31.96 -10.41
C GLU A 523 2.72 -30.75 -9.50
N ILE A 524 1.92 -29.70 -9.62
CA ILE A 524 2.04 -28.47 -8.80
C ILE A 524 1.87 -28.80 -7.32
N ARG A 525 0.87 -29.61 -6.96
CA ARG A 525 0.63 -30.06 -5.58
C ARG A 525 1.88 -30.72 -5.00
N THR A 526 2.47 -31.63 -5.75
CA THR A 526 3.67 -32.35 -5.31
C THR A 526 4.85 -31.39 -5.10
N GLN A 527 5.07 -30.46 -6.04
CA GLN A 527 6.13 -29.46 -5.96
C GLN A 527 5.93 -28.52 -4.76
N VAL A 528 4.74 -27.95 -4.60
CA VAL A 528 4.41 -27.01 -3.52
C VAL A 528 4.56 -27.66 -2.14
N ILE A 529 4.06 -28.88 -1.96
CA ILE A 529 4.23 -29.61 -0.68
C ILE A 529 5.72 -29.86 -0.39
N ASN A 530 6.48 -30.32 -1.39
CA ASN A 530 7.90 -30.60 -1.21
C ASN A 530 8.70 -29.32 -0.92
N GLU A 531 8.41 -28.22 -1.60
CA GLU A 531 9.03 -26.92 -1.28
C GLU A 531 8.65 -26.42 0.11
N ALA A 532 7.38 -26.54 0.50
CA ALA A 532 6.93 -26.18 1.83
C ALA A 532 7.73 -26.95 2.90
N VAL A 533 7.86 -28.27 2.75
CA VAL A 533 8.64 -29.13 3.66
C VAL A 533 10.14 -28.81 3.63
N ASN A 534 10.74 -28.63 2.46
CA ASN A 534 12.17 -28.29 2.33
C ASN A 534 12.51 -26.94 3.00
N ASN A 535 11.56 -26.00 3.01
CA ASN A 535 11.72 -24.71 3.63
C ASN A 535 11.51 -24.71 5.15
N PHE A 536 11.10 -25.82 5.78
CA PHE A 536 10.96 -25.92 7.25
C PHE A 536 12.24 -25.52 7.97
N LYS A 537 13.40 -26.00 7.50
CA LYS A 537 14.70 -25.70 8.14
C LYS A 537 15.13 -24.24 7.99
N LYS A 538 14.58 -23.52 7.01
CA LYS A 538 14.93 -22.11 6.72
C LYS A 538 14.00 -21.13 7.42
N SER A 539 12.79 -21.55 7.78
CA SER A 539 11.81 -20.69 8.46
C SER A 539 12.06 -20.65 9.96
N SER A 540 12.09 -19.44 10.52
CA SER A 540 12.05 -19.21 11.97
C SER A 540 10.63 -19.03 12.52
N LEU A 541 9.61 -19.00 11.65
CA LEU A 541 8.22 -18.75 12.04
C LEU A 541 7.52 -20.05 12.44
N SER A 542 6.87 -20.05 13.60
CA SER A 542 6.26 -21.25 14.21
C SER A 542 4.73 -21.29 14.12
N GLY A 543 4.07 -20.15 13.87
CA GLY A 543 2.63 -20.00 14.08
C GLY A 543 1.72 -20.65 13.05
N LEU A 544 0.43 -20.66 13.36
CA LEU A 544 -0.62 -21.30 12.56
C LEU A 544 -0.84 -20.58 11.22
N PHE A 545 -0.72 -19.25 11.21
CA PHE A 545 -1.00 -18.45 10.01
C PHE A 545 0.25 -18.00 9.26
N ASP A 546 1.42 -17.99 9.89
CA ASP A 546 2.66 -17.52 9.28
C ASP A 546 3.80 -18.56 9.26
N GLY A 547 3.61 -19.71 9.90
CA GLY A 547 4.71 -20.59 10.27
C GLY A 547 4.48 -22.08 10.08
N LYS A 548 5.44 -22.85 10.61
CA LYS A 548 5.58 -24.30 10.41
C LYS A 548 4.32 -25.07 10.82
N ILE A 549 3.68 -24.73 11.94
CA ILE A 549 2.56 -25.53 12.44
C ILE A 549 1.34 -25.45 11.52
N GLY A 550 1.09 -24.29 10.90
CA GLY A 550 0.04 -24.16 9.90
C GLY A 550 0.32 -24.97 8.64
N THR A 551 1.59 -25.02 8.23
CA THR A 551 2.01 -25.87 7.11
C THR A 551 1.77 -27.35 7.41
N ILE A 552 2.10 -27.81 8.62
CA ILE A 552 1.82 -29.20 9.04
C ILE A 552 0.32 -29.49 8.98
N TRP A 553 -0.50 -28.62 9.55
CA TRP A 553 -1.96 -28.78 9.53
C TRP A 553 -2.51 -28.81 8.10
N LEU A 554 -2.02 -27.94 7.21
CA LEU A 554 -2.44 -27.95 5.81
C LEU A 554 -2.02 -29.24 5.08
N ILE A 555 -0.83 -29.79 5.34
CA ILE A 555 -0.39 -31.08 4.78
C ILE A 555 -1.35 -32.20 5.21
N TYR A 556 -1.79 -32.20 6.48
CA TYR A 556 -2.80 -33.13 6.98
C TYR A 556 -4.15 -32.95 6.24
N GLU A 557 -4.65 -31.72 6.15
CA GLU A 557 -5.92 -31.40 5.46
C GLU A 557 -5.86 -31.64 3.94
N PHE A 558 -4.65 -31.72 3.36
CA PHE A 558 -4.41 -32.16 1.99
C PHE A 558 -4.50 -33.68 1.79
N GLY A 559 -4.61 -34.45 2.88
CA GLY A 559 -4.67 -35.91 2.89
C GLY A 559 -3.32 -36.62 3.01
N GLU A 560 -2.21 -35.90 3.22
CA GLU A 560 -0.87 -36.49 3.44
C GLU A 560 -0.65 -36.78 4.94
N ILE A 561 -1.53 -37.63 5.49
CA ILE A 561 -1.68 -37.86 6.94
C ILE A 561 -0.35 -38.27 7.59
N ASP A 562 0.26 -39.36 7.13
CA ASP A 562 1.50 -39.91 7.71
C ASP A 562 2.63 -38.87 7.74
N ARG A 563 2.78 -38.11 6.65
CA ARG A 563 3.81 -37.07 6.53
C ARG A 563 3.56 -35.91 7.48
N ALA A 564 2.30 -35.49 7.64
CA ALA A 564 1.95 -34.43 8.59
C ALA A 564 2.20 -34.87 10.03
N VAL A 565 1.80 -36.11 10.38
CA VAL A 565 2.00 -36.69 11.71
C VAL A 565 3.48 -36.86 12.03
N GLU A 566 4.30 -37.31 11.08
CA GLU A 566 5.76 -37.41 11.24
C GLU A 566 6.39 -36.04 11.51
N LEU A 567 6.05 -35.03 10.70
CA LEU A 567 6.54 -33.66 10.87
C LEU A 567 6.10 -33.06 12.21
N PHE A 568 4.84 -33.28 12.59
CA PHE A 568 4.31 -32.82 13.88
C PHE A 568 5.05 -33.46 15.04
N THR A 569 5.15 -34.79 15.05
CA THR A 569 5.82 -35.56 16.11
C THR A 569 7.28 -35.17 16.25
N THR A 570 7.97 -34.93 15.14
CA THR A 570 9.38 -34.55 15.12
C THR A 570 9.62 -33.13 15.62
N HIS A 571 8.77 -32.18 15.25
CA HIS A 571 9.05 -30.75 15.42
C HIS A 571 8.17 -30.03 16.44
N PHE A 572 7.11 -30.65 17.00
CA PHE A 572 6.16 -29.96 17.89
C PHE A 572 6.85 -29.22 19.04
N ILE A 573 7.76 -29.90 19.75
CA ILE A 573 8.46 -29.31 20.91
C ILE A 573 9.32 -28.12 20.49
N GLU A 574 10.14 -28.28 19.45
CA GLU A 574 10.98 -27.22 18.88
C GLU A 574 10.12 -26.01 18.45
N ILE A 575 9.02 -26.25 17.76
CA ILE A 575 8.11 -25.22 17.26
C ILE A 575 7.47 -24.44 18.42
N PHE A 576 7.03 -25.15 19.46
CA PHE A 576 6.38 -24.57 20.64
C PHE A 576 7.35 -23.72 21.47
N GLU A 577 8.57 -24.22 21.71
CA GLU A 577 9.59 -23.54 22.51
C GLU A 577 10.16 -22.30 21.81
N ASN A 578 10.31 -22.35 20.47
CA ASN A 578 10.79 -21.21 19.68
C ASN A 578 9.71 -20.14 19.45
N SER A 579 8.44 -20.41 19.76
CA SER A 579 7.35 -19.45 19.56
C SER A 579 7.38 -18.36 20.63
N GLN A 580 7.71 -17.13 20.21
CA GLN A 580 7.76 -15.97 21.09
C GLN A 580 6.37 -15.39 21.39
N ASN A 581 5.45 -15.47 20.42
CA ASN A 581 4.10 -14.94 20.54
C ASN A 581 3.17 -15.94 21.22
N LYS A 582 2.08 -15.43 21.81
CA LYS A 582 1.07 -16.28 22.47
C LYS A 582 -0.25 -16.37 21.70
N ASN A 583 -0.53 -15.43 20.79
CA ASN A 583 -1.79 -15.37 20.04
C ASN A 583 -2.00 -16.56 19.06
N LEU A 584 -3.18 -16.58 18.43
CA LEU A 584 -3.58 -17.63 17.49
C LEU A 584 -2.83 -17.55 16.15
N TYR A 585 -2.53 -16.35 15.67
CA TYR A 585 -1.89 -16.10 14.37
C TYR A 585 -0.47 -16.67 14.29
N SER A 586 0.43 -16.14 15.11
CA SER A 586 1.88 -16.43 15.07
C SER A 586 2.39 -17.16 16.32
N GLY A 587 1.51 -17.44 17.28
CA GLY A 587 1.88 -17.83 18.64
C GLY A 587 1.50 -19.24 19.06
N GLN A 588 1.80 -19.50 20.34
CA GLN A 588 1.57 -20.79 21.01
C GLN A 588 0.10 -21.24 20.99
N ALA A 589 -0.88 -20.33 20.99
CA ALA A 589 -2.27 -20.75 20.92
C ALA A 589 -2.60 -21.51 19.63
N GLY A 590 -2.08 -21.05 18.48
CA GLY A 590 -2.25 -21.76 17.22
C GLY A 590 -1.55 -23.11 17.19
N ILE A 591 -0.41 -23.22 17.88
CA ILE A 591 0.37 -24.46 17.96
C ILE A 591 -0.39 -25.52 18.79
N LEU A 592 -0.88 -25.13 19.96
CA LEU A 592 -1.68 -26.00 20.83
C LEU A 592 -3.00 -26.38 20.18
N LEU A 593 -3.62 -25.50 19.41
CA LEU A 593 -4.87 -25.79 18.71
C LEU A 593 -4.70 -26.93 17.69
N VAL A 594 -3.60 -26.93 16.92
CA VAL A 594 -3.28 -28.05 16.01
C VAL A 594 -2.98 -29.33 16.80
N GLY A 595 -2.27 -29.23 17.92
CA GLY A 595 -2.01 -30.38 18.78
C GLY A 595 -3.28 -31.03 19.35
N LEU A 596 -4.22 -30.21 19.82
CA LEU A 596 -5.53 -30.68 20.28
C LEU A 596 -6.34 -31.32 19.16
N TYR A 597 -6.28 -30.76 17.95
CA TYR A 597 -6.94 -31.32 16.78
C TYR A 597 -6.37 -32.71 16.42
N PHE A 598 -5.05 -32.89 16.42
CA PHE A 598 -4.45 -34.20 16.14
C PHE A 598 -4.75 -35.20 17.26
N LEU A 599 -4.77 -34.75 18.52
CA LEU A 599 -5.18 -35.57 19.65
C LEU A 599 -6.64 -36.04 19.50
N SER A 600 -7.56 -35.16 19.11
CA SER A 600 -8.97 -35.50 18.92
C SER A 600 -9.22 -36.45 17.74
N LYS A 601 -8.29 -36.50 16.78
CA LYS A 601 -8.32 -37.42 15.64
C LYS A 601 -7.63 -38.77 15.94
N GLY A 602 -6.94 -38.90 17.06
CA GLY A 602 -6.20 -40.12 17.42
C GLY A 602 -4.93 -40.33 16.60
N GLU A 603 -4.34 -39.26 16.08
CA GLU A 603 -3.22 -39.31 15.11
C GLU A 603 -1.83 -39.32 15.78
N ILE A 604 -1.78 -39.06 17.09
CA ILE A 604 -0.54 -38.95 17.85
C ILE A 604 -0.47 -39.99 18.96
N ASP A 605 0.75 -40.40 19.32
CA ASP A 605 0.95 -41.36 20.40
C ASP A 605 0.61 -40.76 21.78
N ASN A 606 0.40 -41.65 22.76
CA ASN A 606 0.01 -41.25 24.11
C ASN A 606 1.05 -40.33 24.77
N LYS A 607 2.34 -40.51 24.50
CA LYS A 607 3.40 -39.73 25.14
C LYS A 607 3.37 -38.28 24.66
N LEU A 608 3.25 -38.07 23.36
CA LEU A 608 3.11 -36.72 22.78
C LEU A 608 1.76 -36.11 23.16
N GLY A 609 0.69 -36.91 23.20
CA GLY A 609 -0.62 -36.47 23.67
C GLY A 609 -0.58 -35.93 25.10
N GLU A 610 0.04 -36.65 26.04
CA GLU A 610 0.25 -36.21 27.43
C GLU A 610 1.04 -34.89 27.48
N GLU A 611 2.11 -34.78 26.70
CA GLU A 611 2.97 -33.59 26.64
C GLU A 611 2.23 -32.34 26.13
N ILE A 612 1.35 -32.50 25.13
CA ILE A 612 0.48 -31.42 24.64
C ILE A 612 -0.49 -30.97 25.73
N LEU A 613 -1.13 -31.91 26.44
CA LEU A 613 -2.06 -31.59 27.52
C LEU A 613 -1.37 -30.89 28.69
N ILE A 614 -0.13 -31.28 29.03
CA ILE A 614 0.69 -30.57 30.03
C ILE A 614 0.93 -29.12 29.61
N ARG A 615 1.41 -28.88 28.39
CA ARG A 615 1.70 -27.52 27.88
C ARG A 615 0.44 -26.67 27.78
N LEU A 616 -0.67 -27.27 27.38
CA LEU A 616 -1.95 -26.59 27.33
C LEU A 616 -2.41 -26.15 28.72
N ARG A 617 -2.27 -27.02 29.73
CA ARG A 617 -2.62 -26.70 31.12
C ARG A 617 -1.72 -25.60 31.67
N GLU A 618 -0.41 -25.66 31.45
CA GLU A 618 0.55 -24.61 31.82
C GLU A 618 0.23 -23.28 31.14
N TYR A 619 -0.02 -23.31 29.83
CA TYR A 619 -0.43 -22.14 29.05
C TYR A 619 -1.72 -21.52 29.62
N THR A 620 -2.70 -22.33 29.99
CA THR A 620 -3.98 -21.89 30.56
C THR A 620 -3.80 -21.27 31.94
N LEU A 621 -3.03 -21.91 32.83
CA LEU A 621 -2.74 -21.37 34.16
C LEU A 621 -2.02 -20.01 34.07
N ASN A 622 -0.98 -19.93 33.24
CA ASN A 622 -0.24 -18.69 33.01
C ASN A 622 -1.15 -17.59 32.44
N TYR A 623 -2.08 -17.93 31.55
CA TYR A 623 -3.05 -16.98 31.01
C TYR A 623 -4.03 -16.47 32.07
N ILE A 624 -4.54 -17.37 32.93
CA ILE A 624 -5.46 -17.00 34.01
C ILE A 624 -4.78 -16.04 34.99
N GLU A 625 -3.51 -16.27 35.29
CA GLU A 625 -2.75 -15.41 36.20
C GLU A 625 -2.36 -14.07 35.57
N ASN A 626 -1.91 -14.06 34.30
CA ASN A 626 -1.27 -12.89 33.68
C ASN A 626 -1.74 -12.66 32.22
N PRO A 627 -3.04 -12.44 31.96
CA PRO A 627 -3.58 -12.41 30.60
C PRO A 627 -2.97 -11.30 29.72
N GLU A 628 -2.63 -10.15 30.30
CA GLU A 628 -1.99 -9.02 29.61
C GLU A 628 -0.59 -9.30 29.07
N THR A 629 0.07 -10.37 29.52
CA THR A 629 1.38 -10.80 28.98
C THR A 629 1.24 -11.59 27.66
N PHE A 630 0.02 -12.01 27.32
CA PHE A 630 -0.26 -12.81 26.13
C PHE A 630 -0.69 -11.94 24.95
N CYS A 631 -1.61 -11.02 25.20
CA CYS A 631 -2.09 -10.03 24.23
C CYS A 631 -2.34 -8.70 24.95
N LYS A 632 -2.30 -7.60 24.21
CA LYS A 632 -2.61 -6.27 24.75
C LYS A 632 -4.09 -6.22 25.14
N VAL A 633 -4.37 -5.81 26.38
CA VAL A 633 -5.74 -5.54 26.85
C VAL A 633 -6.11 -4.09 26.54
N GLY A 634 -7.28 -3.88 25.97
CA GLY A 634 -7.80 -2.55 25.62
C GLY A 634 -7.38 -2.08 24.22
N ALA A 635 -7.77 -0.85 23.87
CA ALA A 635 -7.59 -0.33 22.53
C ALA A 635 -6.10 -0.21 22.14
N SER A 636 -5.79 -0.50 20.88
CA SER A 636 -4.47 -0.22 20.31
C SER A 636 -4.33 1.26 19.93
N ASP A 637 -3.18 1.86 20.20
CA ASP A 637 -2.84 3.22 19.77
C ASP A 637 -2.25 3.24 18.35
N VAL A 638 -1.85 2.08 17.84
CA VAL A 638 -1.31 1.88 16.49
C VAL A 638 -2.44 1.47 15.56
N GLN A 639 -2.60 2.25 14.48
CA GLN A 639 -3.55 1.97 13.40
C GLN A 639 -2.83 1.32 12.22
N SER A 640 -2.94 0.01 12.13
CA SER A 640 -2.23 -0.76 11.10
C SER A 640 -3.05 -1.97 10.67
N ASN A 641 -2.94 -2.32 9.39
CA ASN A 641 -3.41 -3.59 8.84
C ASN A 641 -2.27 -4.63 8.77
N ASP A 642 -1.06 -4.30 9.27
CA ASP A 642 0.06 -5.25 9.33
C ASP A 642 -0.26 -6.33 10.38
N PRO A 643 -0.22 -7.64 10.02
CA PRO A 643 -0.50 -8.72 10.96
C PRO A 643 0.38 -8.70 12.22
N TYR A 644 1.57 -8.08 12.19
CA TYR A 644 2.49 -8.00 13.33
C TYR A 644 2.33 -6.72 14.17
N GLU A 645 1.45 -5.80 13.75
CA GLU A 645 1.11 -4.57 14.49
C GLU A 645 -0.35 -4.58 14.98
N ASN A 646 -1.01 -5.75 14.94
CA ASN A 646 -2.36 -5.96 15.44
C ASN A 646 -2.36 -6.75 16.75
N PHE A 647 -3.30 -6.42 17.65
CA PHE A 647 -3.34 -6.96 19.01
C PHE A 647 -4.74 -7.37 19.49
N GLY A 648 -5.74 -7.34 18.60
CA GLY A 648 -7.14 -7.64 18.92
C GLY A 648 -7.79 -8.50 17.85
N GLY A 649 -8.97 -9.04 18.16
CA GLY A 649 -9.73 -9.92 17.29
C GLY A 649 -9.27 -11.37 17.32
N LEU A 650 -9.91 -12.20 16.49
CA LEU A 650 -9.75 -13.65 16.50
C LEU A 650 -8.33 -14.12 16.23
N LEU A 651 -7.59 -13.46 15.34
CA LEU A 651 -6.24 -13.92 14.98
C LEU A 651 -5.17 -13.38 15.93
N TYR A 652 -5.30 -12.14 16.38
CA TYR A 652 -4.21 -11.43 17.05
C TYR A 652 -4.42 -11.22 18.56
N GLY A 653 -5.67 -11.29 19.03
CA GLY A 653 -6.08 -10.93 20.38
C GLY A 653 -6.48 -12.10 21.27
N HIS A 654 -7.17 -11.75 22.36
CA HIS A 654 -7.67 -12.69 23.34
C HIS A 654 -8.79 -13.56 22.79
N ALA A 655 -9.54 -13.13 21.77
CA ALA A 655 -10.52 -13.97 21.08
C ALA A 655 -9.90 -15.25 20.49
N GLY A 656 -8.67 -15.18 19.96
CA GLY A 656 -7.97 -16.37 19.48
C GLY A 656 -7.55 -17.33 20.59
N VAL A 657 -7.17 -16.79 21.74
CA VAL A 657 -6.84 -17.57 22.94
C VAL A 657 -8.10 -18.23 23.51
N ALA A 658 -9.21 -17.51 23.55
CA ALA A 658 -10.52 -18.04 23.89
C ALA A 658 -10.94 -19.20 22.98
N TRP A 659 -10.67 -19.10 21.67
CA TRP A 659 -10.96 -20.18 20.73
C TRP A 659 -10.27 -21.49 21.14
N LEU A 660 -8.96 -21.43 21.45
CA LEU A 660 -8.21 -22.58 21.95
C LEU A 660 -8.86 -23.20 23.19
N PHE A 661 -9.24 -22.36 24.17
CA PHE A 661 -9.85 -22.85 25.41
C PHE A 661 -11.23 -23.47 25.20
N GLY A 662 -12.03 -22.94 24.26
CA GLY A 662 -13.29 -23.55 23.87
C GLY A 662 -13.12 -24.95 23.30
N GLU A 663 -12.14 -25.14 22.40
CA GLU A 663 -11.82 -26.47 21.84
C GLU A 663 -11.23 -27.42 22.91
N ALA A 664 -10.37 -26.91 23.80
CA ALA A 664 -9.85 -27.67 24.93
C ALA A 664 -10.95 -28.17 25.87
N TYR A 665 -11.94 -27.32 26.18
CA TYR A 665 -13.08 -27.72 27.01
C TYR A 665 -13.94 -28.78 26.32
N LYS A 666 -14.19 -28.67 25.01
CA LYS A 666 -14.96 -29.67 24.25
C LYS A 666 -14.29 -31.04 24.26
N LEU A 667 -12.95 -31.07 24.20
CA LEU A 667 -12.20 -32.32 24.23
C LEU A 667 -12.13 -32.94 25.63
N THR A 668 -11.92 -32.12 26.68
CA THR A 668 -11.55 -32.61 28.02
C THR A 668 -12.66 -32.53 29.07
N GLY A 669 -13.61 -31.60 28.91
CA GLY A 669 -14.61 -31.26 29.92
C GLY A 669 -14.05 -30.54 31.16
N GLU A 670 -12.77 -30.19 31.22
CA GLU A 670 -12.15 -29.61 32.42
C GLU A 670 -12.50 -28.12 32.61
N SER A 671 -13.03 -27.78 33.79
CA SER A 671 -13.50 -26.43 34.11
C SER A 671 -12.44 -25.32 33.99
N ILE A 672 -11.14 -25.63 34.11
CA ILE A 672 -10.07 -24.64 33.94
C ILE A 672 -10.11 -23.99 32.55
N TYR A 673 -10.43 -24.74 31.50
CA TYR A 673 -10.53 -24.23 30.15
C TYR A 673 -11.79 -23.39 29.96
N LYS A 674 -12.91 -23.78 30.59
CA LYS A 674 -14.10 -22.92 30.62
C LYS A 674 -13.81 -21.57 31.28
N ASN A 675 -13.11 -21.58 32.42
CA ASN A 675 -12.72 -20.35 33.12
C ASN A 675 -11.78 -19.48 32.28
N GLY A 676 -10.80 -20.11 31.60
CA GLY A 676 -9.90 -19.43 30.66
C GLY A 676 -10.66 -18.82 29.48
N LEU A 677 -11.62 -19.54 28.90
CA LEU A 677 -12.50 -19.06 27.83
C LEU A 677 -13.27 -17.81 28.25
N GLU A 678 -13.96 -17.85 29.39
CA GLU A 678 -14.74 -16.71 29.89
C GLU A 678 -13.85 -15.50 30.20
N LEU A 679 -12.70 -15.72 30.85
CA LEU A 679 -11.72 -14.66 31.12
C LEU A 679 -11.22 -14.03 29.82
N ALA A 680 -10.90 -14.83 28.80
CA ALA A 680 -10.40 -14.32 27.53
C ALA A 680 -11.45 -13.49 26.78
N VAL A 681 -12.73 -13.87 26.83
CA VAL A 681 -13.82 -13.05 26.28
C VAL A 681 -13.96 -11.74 27.08
N ASP A 682 -13.87 -11.77 28.41
CA ASP A 682 -13.89 -10.55 29.24
C ASP A 682 -12.74 -9.60 28.87
N LYS A 683 -11.52 -10.12 28.64
CA LYS A 683 -10.34 -9.32 28.27
C LYS A 683 -10.43 -8.75 26.85
N GLU A 684 -10.95 -9.52 25.91
CA GLU A 684 -11.18 -9.05 24.54
C GLU A 684 -12.17 -7.87 24.51
N LEU A 685 -13.30 -7.99 25.22
CA LEU A 685 -14.37 -6.99 25.24
C LEU A 685 -13.94 -5.63 25.80
N VAL A 686 -12.84 -5.54 26.56
CA VAL A 686 -12.31 -4.26 27.07
C VAL A 686 -11.99 -3.27 25.94
N ALA A 687 -11.59 -3.78 24.78
CA ALA A 687 -11.25 -2.96 23.62
C ALA A 687 -12.46 -2.61 22.74
N TYR A 688 -13.64 -3.17 22.99
CA TYR A 688 -14.80 -3.00 22.13
C TYR A 688 -15.65 -1.80 22.54
N LYS A 689 -16.19 -1.10 21.54
CA LYS A 689 -17.06 0.06 21.71
C LYS A 689 -18.33 -0.10 20.89
N VAL A 690 -19.41 0.45 21.40
CA VAL A 690 -20.69 0.53 20.70
C VAL A 690 -20.72 1.84 19.92
N ASP A 691 -21.00 1.78 18.63
CA ASP A 691 -21.17 2.96 17.78
C ASP A 691 -22.61 3.51 17.82
N SER A 692 -22.89 4.57 17.06
CA SER A 692 -24.22 5.20 16.99
C SER A 692 -25.33 4.27 16.48
N ASN A 693 -24.99 3.19 15.76
CA ASN A 693 -25.92 2.22 15.21
C ASN A 693 -26.14 1.02 16.15
N ASN A 694 -25.58 1.11 17.37
CA ASN A 694 -25.57 0.02 18.34
C ASN A 694 -24.86 -1.23 17.80
N SER A 695 -23.82 -1.04 16.99
CA SER A 695 -22.91 -2.09 16.55
C SER A 695 -21.70 -2.12 17.47
N LEU A 696 -21.35 -3.31 17.97
CA LEU A 696 -20.22 -3.51 18.87
C LEU A 696 -18.97 -3.83 18.05
N GLN A 697 -17.95 -2.98 18.12
CA GLN A 697 -16.75 -3.06 17.28
C GLN A 697 -15.44 -2.92 18.06
N TYR A 698 -14.39 -3.57 17.59
CA TYR A 698 -13.07 -3.46 18.20
C TYR A 698 -12.49 -2.06 17.94
N SER A 699 -11.99 -1.39 18.99
CA SER A 699 -11.40 -0.05 18.92
C SER A 699 -9.89 -0.11 18.68
N GLN A 700 -9.45 0.34 17.51
CA GLN A 700 -8.04 0.60 17.16
C GLN A 700 -7.82 2.12 17.06
N GLY A 701 -7.57 2.76 18.20
CA GLY A 701 -7.53 4.21 18.31
C GLY A 701 -8.90 4.82 18.03
N HIS A 702 -8.99 5.65 16.99
CA HIS A 702 -10.26 6.21 16.50
C HIS A 702 -10.96 5.35 15.43
N ARG A 703 -10.37 4.21 15.03
CA ARG A 703 -10.94 3.28 14.06
C ARG A 703 -11.72 2.19 14.79
N LEU A 704 -12.93 1.89 14.32
CA LEU A 704 -13.71 0.74 14.75
C LEU A 704 -13.62 -0.36 13.69
N LEU A 705 -13.39 -1.60 14.11
CA LEU A 705 -13.12 -2.73 13.22
C LEU A 705 -14.16 -3.86 13.39
N PRO A 706 -14.90 -4.22 12.32
CA PRO A 706 -15.87 -5.31 12.36
C PRO A 706 -15.31 -6.65 11.88
N TYR A 707 -14.06 -6.70 11.44
CA TYR A 707 -13.53 -7.79 10.61
C TYR A 707 -13.32 -9.14 11.30
N LEU A 708 -13.21 -10.20 10.50
CA LEU A 708 -12.99 -11.57 10.99
C LEU A 708 -11.69 -11.68 11.77
N ALA A 709 -10.59 -11.17 11.22
CA ALA A 709 -9.28 -11.33 11.82
C ALA A 709 -9.05 -10.43 13.05
N THR A 710 -9.57 -9.20 13.00
CA THR A 710 -9.21 -8.10 13.93
C THR A 710 -10.38 -7.57 14.77
N GLY A 711 -11.61 -8.08 14.61
CA GLY A 711 -12.77 -7.42 15.21
C GLY A 711 -14.03 -8.29 15.40
N SER A 712 -15.19 -7.68 15.18
CA SER A 712 -16.50 -8.20 15.58
C SER A 712 -16.88 -9.54 14.98
N ALA A 713 -16.64 -9.77 13.69
CA ALA A 713 -16.97 -11.03 13.02
C ALA A 713 -16.27 -12.23 13.68
N GLY A 714 -15.00 -12.06 14.07
CA GLY A 714 -14.26 -13.09 14.78
C GLY A 714 -14.84 -13.40 16.17
N LEU A 715 -15.20 -12.35 16.91
CA LEU A 715 -15.80 -12.48 18.25
C LEU A 715 -17.23 -13.05 18.19
N LEU A 716 -18.01 -12.69 17.16
CA LEU A 716 -19.34 -13.24 16.89
C LEU A 716 -19.28 -14.76 16.73
N LEU A 717 -18.39 -15.24 15.86
CA LEU A 717 -18.19 -16.67 15.62
C LEU A 717 -17.73 -17.41 16.87
N LEU A 718 -16.80 -16.82 17.63
CA LEU A 718 -16.32 -17.39 18.89
C LEU A 718 -17.44 -17.58 19.91
N ILE A 719 -18.24 -16.53 20.15
CA ILE A 719 -19.34 -16.59 21.15
C ILE A 719 -20.42 -17.55 20.66
N ASN A 720 -20.82 -17.48 19.38
CA ASN A 720 -21.85 -18.36 18.83
C ASN A 720 -21.44 -19.84 18.91
N ARG A 721 -20.19 -20.17 18.53
CA ARG A 721 -19.67 -21.54 18.59
C ARG A 721 -19.62 -22.11 20.01
N ASN A 722 -19.53 -21.26 21.03
CA ASN A 722 -19.43 -21.66 22.44
C ASN A 722 -20.66 -21.25 23.26
N LYS A 723 -21.80 -20.97 22.61
CA LYS A 723 -23.03 -20.45 23.27
C LYS A 723 -23.57 -21.36 24.37
N GLU A 724 -23.40 -22.68 24.23
CA GLU A 724 -23.80 -23.69 25.22
C GLU A 724 -22.80 -23.81 26.40
N ILE A 725 -21.58 -23.32 26.23
CA ILE A 725 -20.50 -23.40 27.24
C ILE A 725 -20.44 -22.10 28.06
N LEU A 726 -20.57 -20.96 27.38
CA LEU A 726 -20.44 -19.61 27.93
C LEU A 726 -21.62 -19.23 28.82
N SER A 727 -21.34 -18.43 29.86
CA SER A 727 -22.38 -17.75 30.63
C SER A 727 -23.28 -16.87 29.76
N SER A 728 -24.57 -16.81 30.11
CA SER A 728 -25.58 -15.97 29.43
C SER A 728 -25.23 -14.48 29.38
N LYS A 729 -24.32 -14.00 30.26
CA LYS A 729 -23.83 -12.61 30.25
C LYS A 729 -23.15 -12.22 28.93
N TYR A 730 -22.61 -13.17 28.17
CA TYR A 730 -21.95 -12.91 26.89
C TYR A 730 -22.90 -12.95 25.70
N LEU A 731 -23.99 -13.73 25.79
CA LEU A 731 -24.95 -13.90 24.70
C LEU A 731 -25.66 -12.59 24.33
N LYS A 732 -25.79 -11.66 25.29
CA LYS A 732 -26.37 -10.32 25.06
C LYS A 732 -25.61 -9.48 24.01
N TYR A 733 -24.36 -9.82 23.70
CA TYR A 733 -23.55 -9.08 22.72
C TYR A 733 -23.79 -9.54 21.28
N LEU A 734 -24.37 -10.73 21.07
CA LEU A 734 -24.53 -11.34 19.74
C LEU A 734 -25.25 -10.42 18.76
N THR A 735 -26.39 -9.83 19.14
CA THR A 735 -27.13 -8.89 18.28
C THR A 735 -26.32 -7.64 17.92
N SER A 736 -25.49 -7.13 18.82
CA SER A 736 -24.67 -5.93 18.52
C SER A 736 -23.44 -6.28 17.66
N LEU A 737 -22.93 -7.51 17.78
CA LEU A 737 -21.84 -8.02 16.94
C LEU A 737 -22.34 -8.36 15.53
N GLU A 738 -23.52 -8.98 15.41
CA GLU A 738 -24.19 -9.25 14.14
C GLU A 738 -24.39 -7.95 13.32
N ARG A 739 -24.90 -6.89 13.95
CA ARG A 739 -25.05 -5.56 13.31
C ARG A 739 -23.72 -4.97 12.82
N ALA A 740 -22.61 -5.29 13.47
CA ALA A 740 -21.29 -4.87 13.00
C ALA A 740 -20.87 -5.61 11.72
N THR A 741 -21.36 -6.83 11.50
CA THR A 741 -21.05 -7.64 10.32
C THR A 741 -21.99 -7.43 9.14
N ASP A 742 -23.22 -6.96 9.39
CA ASP A 742 -24.19 -6.66 8.33
C ASP A 742 -23.94 -5.28 7.70
N VAL A 743 -22.92 -5.21 6.86
CA VAL A 743 -22.51 -3.98 6.19
C VAL A 743 -23.06 -3.90 4.77
N VAL A 744 -23.55 -2.71 4.39
CA VAL A 744 -23.96 -2.42 3.00
C VAL A 744 -22.75 -2.49 2.06
N PHE A 745 -21.58 -2.08 2.56
CA PHE A 745 -20.37 -1.99 1.77
C PHE A 745 -19.10 -2.23 2.60
N CYS A 746 -18.08 -2.83 2.00
CA CYS A 746 -16.75 -3.03 2.59
C CYS A 746 -15.65 -2.81 1.56
N VAL A 747 -14.62 -2.01 1.86
CA VAL A 747 -13.57 -1.64 0.87
C VAL A 747 -12.76 -2.83 0.37
N LEU A 748 -12.53 -3.81 1.24
CA LEU A 748 -11.64 -4.94 0.98
C LEU A 748 -12.46 -6.20 0.71
N PRO A 749 -12.09 -7.04 -0.28
CA PRO A 749 -12.82 -8.27 -0.59
C PRO A 749 -12.46 -9.44 0.31
N GLY A 750 -11.26 -9.43 0.90
CA GLY A 750 -10.61 -10.58 1.50
C GLY A 750 -11.33 -11.21 2.70
N LEU A 751 -10.83 -12.38 3.11
CA LEU A 751 -11.39 -13.13 4.24
C LEU A 751 -11.02 -12.51 5.60
N PHE A 752 -9.80 -11.99 5.75
CA PHE A 752 -9.33 -11.51 7.06
C PHE A 752 -9.94 -10.17 7.44
N ASN A 753 -9.74 -9.17 6.60
CA ASN A 753 -10.15 -7.79 6.84
C ASN A 753 -11.08 -7.25 5.75
N GLY A 754 -11.93 -8.11 5.17
CA GLY A 754 -12.80 -7.75 4.06
C GLY A 754 -14.19 -8.37 4.13
N PHE A 755 -14.97 -8.09 3.08
CA PHE A 755 -16.38 -8.44 2.97
C PHE A 755 -16.63 -9.94 3.13
N CYS A 756 -15.76 -10.77 2.55
CA CYS A 756 -15.87 -12.22 2.63
C CYS A 756 -15.92 -12.71 4.07
N GLY A 757 -15.04 -12.20 4.95
CA GLY A 757 -15.03 -12.58 6.37
C GLY A 757 -16.25 -12.13 7.15
N LEU A 758 -16.81 -10.96 6.80
CA LEU A 758 -18.03 -10.45 7.42
C LEU A 758 -19.24 -11.32 7.05
N GLU A 759 -19.37 -11.67 5.77
CA GLU A 759 -20.49 -12.49 5.29
C GLU A 759 -20.40 -13.93 5.80
N VAL A 760 -19.20 -14.51 5.89
CA VAL A 760 -19.00 -15.82 6.54
C VAL A 760 -19.49 -15.80 7.99
N ALA A 761 -19.14 -14.76 8.75
CA ALA A 761 -19.56 -14.66 10.16
C ALA A 761 -21.07 -14.47 10.29
N ASN A 762 -21.67 -13.62 9.45
CA ASN A 762 -23.10 -13.36 9.47
C ASN A 762 -23.91 -14.61 9.09
N ASN A 763 -23.51 -15.31 8.03
CA ASN A 763 -24.18 -16.52 7.58
C ASN A 763 -24.14 -17.64 8.63
N ILE A 764 -22.96 -17.92 9.21
CA ILE A 764 -22.81 -18.95 10.26
C ILE A 764 -23.59 -18.59 11.53
N TYR A 765 -23.66 -17.30 11.88
CA TYR A 765 -24.41 -16.86 13.05
C TYR A 765 -25.92 -16.98 12.87
N SER A 766 -26.42 -16.56 11.70
CA SER A 766 -27.87 -16.53 11.43
C SER A 766 -28.49 -17.93 11.38
N ASP A 767 -27.66 -18.99 11.30
CA ASP A 767 -28.06 -20.40 11.26
C ASP A 767 -29.15 -20.64 10.19
N ILE A 768 -29.03 -19.90 9.08
CA ILE A 768 -29.97 -19.95 7.98
C ILE A 768 -29.68 -21.27 7.25
N ASP A 769 -30.57 -22.25 7.39
CA ASP A 769 -30.55 -23.50 6.59
C ASP A 769 -30.56 -23.22 5.07
N ASP A 770 -30.87 -21.99 4.66
CA ASP A 770 -30.76 -21.46 3.29
C ASP A 770 -29.35 -20.91 2.98
N ASN A 771 -28.37 -21.81 2.82
CA ASN A 771 -27.01 -21.50 2.38
C ASN A 771 -26.94 -20.70 1.07
N PHE A 772 -27.99 -20.79 0.23
CA PHE A 772 -28.06 -20.07 -1.05
C PHE A 772 -28.06 -18.55 -0.84
N SER A 773 -28.80 -18.05 0.16
CA SER A 773 -28.89 -16.62 0.47
C SER A 773 -27.53 -15.97 0.78
N GLY A 774 -26.72 -16.60 1.64
CA GLY A 774 -25.38 -16.13 2.00
C GLY A 774 -24.40 -16.19 0.82
N GLN A 775 -24.44 -17.27 0.03
CA GLN A 775 -23.62 -17.39 -1.18
C GLN A 775 -23.97 -16.32 -2.21
N LYS A 776 -25.27 -16.11 -2.44
CA LYS A 776 -25.79 -15.04 -3.30
C LYS A 776 -25.28 -13.68 -2.85
N LYS A 777 -25.47 -13.32 -1.58
CA LYS A 777 -25.02 -12.03 -1.04
C LYS A 777 -23.52 -11.83 -1.19
N LEU A 778 -22.72 -12.87 -0.88
CA LEU A 778 -21.27 -12.84 -1.07
C LEU A 778 -20.90 -12.60 -2.54
N ILE A 779 -21.45 -13.39 -3.47
CA ILE A 779 -21.09 -13.36 -4.89
C ILE A 779 -21.50 -12.04 -5.55
N GLU A 780 -22.72 -11.55 -5.30
CA GLU A 780 -23.20 -10.29 -5.88
C GLU A 780 -22.33 -9.11 -5.46
N GLN A 781 -21.81 -9.12 -4.23
CA GLN A 781 -20.90 -8.11 -3.72
C GLN A 781 -19.47 -8.28 -4.28
N LEU A 782 -19.05 -9.52 -4.53
CA LEU A 782 -17.71 -9.81 -5.04
C LEU A 782 -17.47 -9.27 -6.44
N TYR A 783 -18.50 -9.14 -7.29
CA TYR A 783 -18.37 -8.62 -8.67
C TYR A 783 -17.60 -7.29 -8.74
N ARG A 784 -17.64 -6.48 -7.68
CA ARG A 784 -16.95 -5.18 -7.56
C ARG A 784 -15.44 -5.30 -7.58
N TYR A 785 -14.93 -6.41 -7.08
CA TYR A 785 -13.50 -6.65 -6.91
C TYR A 785 -12.94 -7.54 -8.02
N LEU A 786 -13.74 -7.89 -9.03
CA LEU A 786 -13.33 -8.81 -10.07
C LEU A 786 -12.74 -8.10 -11.28
N CYS A 787 -11.72 -8.75 -11.83
CA CYS A 787 -11.35 -8.61 -13.24
C CYS A 787 -11.56 -9.95 -13.95
N VAL A 788 -11.44 -9.92 -15.27
CA VAL A 788 -11.60 -11.10 -16.11
C VAL A 788 -10.26 -11.41 -16.78
N ILE A 789 -9.80 -12.65 -16.67
CA ILE A 789 -8.68 -13.18 -17.44
C ILE A 789 -9.24 -14.23 -18.40
N GLU A 790 -9.20 -13.94 -19.70
CA GLU A 790 -9.91 -14.74 -20.71
C GLU A 790 -11.41 -14.92 -20.36
N GLU A 791 -11.80 -16.09 -19.82
CA GLU A 791 -13.16 -16.42 -19.35
C GLU A 791 -13.21 -16.70 -17.83
N GLY A 792 -12.10 -16.53 -17.12
CA GLY A 792 -11.99 -16.75 -15.68
C GLY A 792 -12.06 -15.45 -14.87
N PHE A 793 -12.50 -15.56 -13.61
CA PHE A 793 -12.57 -14.44 -12.67
C PHE A 793 -11.33 -14.39 -11.78
N VAL A 794 -10.79 -13.18 -11.61
CA VAL A 794 -9.65 -12.92 -10.71
C VAL A 794 -10.01 -11.80 -9.74
N ILE A 795 -9.52 -11.92 -8.52
CA ILE A 795 -9.79 -10.95 -7.45
C ILE A 795 -8.68 -9.92 -7.42
N ALA A 796 -9.05 -8.66 -7.58
CA ALA A 796 -8.24 -7.54 -7.17
C ALA A 796 -8.26 -7.51 -5.64
N GLY A 797 -7.10 -7.81 -5.03
CA GLY A 797 -6.97 -7.92 -3.58
C GLY A 797 -7.09 -6.57 -2.87
N ASP A 798 -6.54 -6.48 -1.67
CA ASP A 798 -6.65 -5.28 -0.85
C ASP A 798 -6.28 -3.99 -1.62
N ASN A 799 -7.14 -2.98 -1.48
CA ASN A 799 -7.10 -1.69 -2.17
C ASN A 799 -7.26 -1.73 -3.70
N GLY A 800 -7.52 -2.89 -4.30
CA GLY A 800 -7.74 -3.01 -5.74
C GLY A 800 -6.53 -2.61 -6.58
N LEU A 801 -5.31 -2.87 -6.09
CA LEU A 801 -4.07 -2.48 -6.79
C LEU A 801 -3.40 -3.64 -7.54
N LYS A 802 -3.63 -4.87 -7.09
CA LYS A 802 -2.98 -6.08 -7.63
C LYS A 802 -3.94 -7.26 -7.53
N ILE A 803 -3.72 -8.25 -8.40
CA ILE A 803 -4.34 -9.57 -8.25
C ILE A 803 -3.57 -10.31 -7.16
N THR A 804 -4.28 -10.83 -6.17
CA THR A 804 -3.71 -11.67 -5.11
C THR A 804 -4.47 -12.98 -5.01
N THR A 805 -3.78 -14.03 -4.60
CA THR A 805 -4.38 -15.37 -4.45
C THR A 805 -4.37 -15.90 -3.03
N ASP A 806 -3.75 -15.20 -2.07
CA ASP A 806 -3.62 -15.61 -0.66
C ASP A 806 -4.94 -15.65 0.12
N ILE A 807 -4.91 -16.28 1.31
CA ILE A 807 -6.07 -16.44 2.19
C ILE A 807 -6.54 -15.09 2.73
N ALA A 808 -5.61 -14.20 3.07
CA ALA A 808 -5.97 -12.95 3.74
C ALA A 808 -6.78 -12.02 2.83
N SER A 809 -6.34 -11.85 1.58
CA SER A 809 -6.77 -10.77 0.70
C SER A 809 -7.29 -11.21 -0.68
N GLY A 810 -7.05 -12.45 -1.08
CA GLY A 810 -7.16 -12.88 -2.47
C GLY A 810 -8.11 -14.05 -2.72
N PHE A 811 -7.89 -14.72 -3.86
CA PHE A 811 -8.67 -15.90 -4.29
C PHE A 811 -8.87 -16.95 -3.20
N ALA A 812 -7.81 -17.38 -2.50
CA ALA A 812 -7.92 -18.45 -1.52
C ALA A 812 -8.85 -18.06 -0.36
N GLY A 813 -8.84 -16.79 0.06
CA GLY A 813 -9.74 -16.28 1.09
C GLY A 813 -11.21 -16.35 0.67
N VAL A 814 -11.51 -15.93 -0.56
CA VAL A 814 -12.86 -16.02 -1.13
C VAL A 814 -13.30 -17.47 -1.33
N ALA A 815 -12.40 -18.32 -1.83
CA ALA A 815 -12.66 -19.74 -2.02
C ALA A 815 -13.03 -20.42 -0.71
N ILE A 816 -12.26 -20.18 0.35
CA ILE A 816 -12.55 -20.73 1.68
C ILE A 816 -13.78 -20.08 2.31
N GLY A 817 -14.05 -18.80 2.06
CA GLY A 817 -15.29 -18.18 2.54
C GLY A 817 -16.53 -18.83 1.94
N LEU A 818 -16.54 -19.08 0.63
CA LEU A 818 -17.62 -19.83 -0.03
C LEU A 818 -17.77 -21.24 0.54
N VAL A 819 -16.66 -21.96 0.73
CA VAL A 819 -16.67 -23.28 1.37
C VAL A 819 -17.21 -23.20 2.80
N SER A 820 -16.84 -22.17 3.56
CA SER A 820 -17.28 -21.98 4.94
C SER A 820 -18.79 -21.74 5.04
N ILE A 821 -19.35 -20.97 4.11
CA ILE A 821 -20.80 -20.76 3.98
C ILE A 821 -21.49 -22.07 3.58
N MET A 822 -20.96 -22.79 2.58
CA MET A 822 -21.54 -24.06 2.14
C MET A 822 -21.56 -25.14 3.23
N ASP A 823 -20.53 -25.16 4.07
CA ASP A 823 -20.38 -26.15 5.14
C ASP A 823 -20.91 -25.65 6.49
N ASN A 824 -21.46 -24.44 6.54
CA ASN A 824 -21.87 -23.73 7.75
C ASN A 824 -20.81 -23.82 8.88
N LYS A 825 -19.54 -23.64 8.49
CA LYS A 825 -18.37 -23.85 9.36
C LYS A 825 -17.19 -23.02 8.92
N LEU A 826 -16.54 -22.32 9.86
CA LEU A 826 -15.30 -21.57 9.58
C LEU A 826 -14.13 -22.52 9.23
N THR A 827 -13.84 -22.72 7.94
CA THR A 827 -12.88 -23.77 7.49
C THR A 827 -11.41 -23.45 7.78
N ILE A 828 -11.05 -22.18 8.04
CA ILE A 828 -9.65 -21.76 8.26
C ILE A 828 -9.07 -22.09 9.64
N LEU A 829 -9.83 -22.74 10.52
CA LEU A 829 -9.36 -23.12 11.86
C LEU A 829 -9.59 -24.62 12.12
N PRO A 830 -8.64 -25.30 12.80
CA PRO A 830 -8.90 -26.61 13.38
C PRO A 830 -10.06 -26.53 14.38
N GLN A 831 -10.96 -27.51 14.31
CA GLN A 831 -12.17 -27.57 15.12
C GLN A 831 -12.46 -29.02 15.52
N ILE A 832 -12.72 -29.23 16.82
CA ILE A 832 -13.10 -30.48 17.48
C ILE A 832 -14.63 -30.62 17.47
#